data_AF-A0AAW2S549-F1
#
_entry.id   AF-A0AAW2S549-F1
#
_cell.length_a   1.000
_cell.length_b   1.000
_cell.length_c   1.000
_cell.angle_alpha   90.00
_cell.angle_beta   90.00
_cell.angle_gamma   90.00
#
_symmetry.space_group_name_H-M   'P 1'
#
loop_
_entity.id
_entity.type
_entity.pdbx_description
1 polymer ?
#
loop_
_entity_poly.entity_id
_entity_poly.type
_entity_poly.pdbx_seq_one_letter_code
_entity_poly.pdbx_strand_id
1 'polypeptide(L)'
;MPLTVRRSLCLLAAVILFLSPALASESDHKYQPDEPVTLWVNKVGPYHNPQETYNYYSLPFCHPSGNAAHKWGGLGEVLGGNELIDSLLDIKFKKPVEKTTICELELDEDKARQFKDAIENNYWFEFFMGFVGELHSERNGDNKHVLYTHKIINVLYNKDQIIQVNLTQQNPKPLEVGSTLDMTYAVKWNPTDITFARRFDVYLDYPFFEHQIHWFSIFNSFMMVMFLTGLVSMILMRTLRNDYAKYAREDDDLETLERDVNEESGWKLVHGDVFRTARSLVLLSALVGTGAQLALLVLLVILCAIVGMLYVGRGAIVTTFIICYAFTSFISGYVSGGMYSRHGYWYVLHIVLMLLIHNAGKNWIKSMIVTASLFPFLCFGIGFILNTIAIFYGSLAAIPFGTTVVVLVIWAFISFPLALLGTVIGRNWSGAPNNPCRVKTIPRPIPNKKWYLTSSVVSMMGGLLPFGSIFIEMYFVFTSFWNYKVYYVYGFMLLVFLILIIVTVCVTIVSIYFLLNAENYHWQWTSFFSAASTAVYVYFYSIYYYYVKTKMSGLFQTSFYFGYTLMFCLGLGILCGFTKISSVTRFCPEEKYGSSISVLLIVQRKLVVTLSGSHSVLSYSQMMRNSDHGEAKISSPFPGLYNRI
;
A
#
# COMPACT_ATOMS: atom_id res chain seq x y z
N MET A 1 2.84 9.59 -34.75
CA MET A 1 2.42 8.27 -34.26
C MET A 1 2.39 7.30 -35.42
N PRO A 2 2.99 6.10 -35.32
CA PRO A 2 3.04 5.15 -36.43
C PRO A 2 1.64 4.59 -36.74
N LEU A 3 1.37 4.38 -38.04
CA LEU A 3 0.08 3.99 -38.63
C LEU A 3 -0.53 2.70 -38.03
N THR A 4 0.32 1.85 -37.43
CA THR A 4 -0.04 0.60 -36.76
C THR A 4 -0.79 0.82 -35.45
N VAL A 5 -0.45 1.86 -34.68
CA VAL A 5 -1.13 2.19 -33.41
C VAL A 5 -2.55 2.71 -33.65
N ARG A 6 -2.75 3.45 -34.74
CA ARG A 6 -4.07 3.98 -35.13
C ARG A 6 -5.02 2.86 -35.58
N ARG A 7 -4.50 1.84 -36.27
CA ARG A 7 -5.30 0.65 -36.68
C ARG A 7 -5.68 -0.22 -35.49
N SER A 8 -4.78 -0.42 -34.52
CA SER A 8 -5.11 -1.19 -33.30
C SER A 8 -6.12 -0.47 -32.39
N LEU A 9 -6.05 0.86 -32.27
CA LEU A 9 -7.06 1.63 -31.53
C LEU A 9 -8.43 1.65 -32.23
N CYS A 10 -8.47 1.73 -33.57
CA CYS A 10 -9.73 1.68 -34.31
C CYS A 10 -10.38 0.29 -34.27
N LEU A 11 -9.59 -0.80 -34.24
CA LEU A 11 -10.10 -2.15 -34.03
C LEU A 11 -10.61 -2.37 -32.61
N LEU A 12 -9.94 -1.81 -31.58
CA LEU A 12 -10.44 -1.85 -30.20
C LEU A 12 -11.74 -1.05 -30.04
N ALA A 13 -11.84 0.12 -30.67
CA ALA A 13 -13.05 0.95 -30.66
C ALA A 13 -14.20 0.32 -31.45
N ALA A 14 -13.92 -0.37 -32.56
CA ALA A 14 -14.93 -1.06 -33.37
C ALA A 14 -15.49 -2.32 -32.68
N VAL A 15 -14.67 -3.01 -31.86
CA VAL A 15 -15.13 -4.16 -31.05
C VAL A 15 -15.99 -3.72 -29.87
N ILE A 16 -15.80 -2.48 -29.36
CA ILE A 16 -16.63 -1.91 -28.28
C ILE A 16 -17.99 -1.37 -28.81
N LEU A 17 -18.09 -1.08 -30.11
CA LEU A 17 -19.29 -0.48 -30.73
C LEU A 17 -20.33 -1.49 -31.26
N PHE A 18 -20.08 -2.81 -31.16
CA PHE A 18 -20.97 -3.85 -31.71
C PHE A 18 -21.56 -4.82 -30.67
N LEU A 19 -21.68 -4.41 -29.41
CA LEU A 19 -22.44 -5.13 -28.39
C LEU A 19 -23.76 -4.41 -28.06
N SER A 20 -24.80 -4.84 -28.78
CA SER A 20 -26.19 -5.00 -28.33
C SER A 20 -27.09 -3.76 -28.10
N PRO A 21 -28.41 -3.88 -28.37
CA PRO A 21 -29.39 -2.83 -28.15
C PRO A 21 -29.64 -2.64 -26.64
N ALA A 22 -29.87 -1.39 -26.23
CA ALA A 22 -30.21 -1.04 -24.86
C ALA A 22 -31.58 -1.62 -24.47
N LEU A 23 -31.57 -2.82 -23.90
CA LEU A 23 -32.64 -3.32 -23.05
C LEU A 23 -32.35 -2.79 -21.64
N ALA A 24 -33.30 -2.07 -21.05
CA ALA A 24 -33.26 -1.72 -19.63
C ALA A 24 -32.99 -2.99 -18.83
N SER A 25 -31.92 -2.97 -18.03
CA SER A 25 -31.38 -4.15 -17.36
C SER A 25 -30.83 -3.72 -16.00
N GLU A 26 -30.76 -4.65 -15.06
CA GLU A 26 -30.05 -4.52 -13.77
C GLU A 26 -28.61 -3.97 -13.97
N SER A 27 -28.01 -4.24 -15.14
CA SER A 27 -26.69 -3.76 -15.56
C SER A 27 -26.63 -2.27 -15.93
N ASP A 28 -27.73 -1.70 -16.45
CA ASP A 28 -27.82 -0.29 -16.85
C ASP A 28 -28.40 0.61 -15.75
N HIS A 29 -28.85 0.01 -14.63
CA HIS A 29 -29.43 0.69 -13.47
C HIS A 29 -30.61 1.62 -13.83
N LYS A 30 -31.38 1.25 -14.85
CA LYS A 30 -32.57 1.95 -15.32
C LYS A 30 -33.73 0.97 -15.35
N TYR A 31 -34.86 1.40 -14.81
CA TYR A 31 -36.05 0.60 -14.64
C TYR A 31 -37.25 1.30 -15.26
N GLN A 32 -38.08 0.55 -15.98
CA GLN A 32 -39.39 0.99 -16.41
C GLN A 32 -40.41 0.83 -15.27
N PRO A 33 -41.48 1.64 -15.24
CA PRO A 33 -42.58 1.43 -14.29
C PRO A 33 -43.10 -0.01 -14.35
N ASP A 34 -43.40 -0.59 -13.18
CA ASP A 34 -43.87 -1.97 -13.02
C ASP A 34 -42.87 -3.09 -13.39
N GLU A 35 -41.64 -2.75 -13.77
CA GLU A 35 -40.57 -3.73 -14.01
C GLU A 35 -40.17 -4.43 -12.69
N PRO A 36 -39.95 -5.77 -12.69
CA PRO A 36 -39.50 -6.48 -11.51
C PRO A 36 -38.11 -6.01 -11.07
N VAL A 37 -37.94 -5.79 -9.78
CA VAL A 37 -36.66 -5.41 -9.17
C VAL A 37 -36.22 -6.51 -8.21
N THR A 38 -35.12 -7.18 -8.53
CA THR A 38 -34.56 -8.24 -7.70
C THR A 38 -33.88 -7.66 -6.46
N LEU A 39 -34.26 -8.18 -5.29
CA LEU A 39 -33.55 -7.99 -4.02
C LEU A 39 -32.70 -9.22 -3.75
N TRP A 40 -31.39 -9.02 -3.66
CA TRP A 40 -30.43 -10.06 -3.34
C TRP A 40 -30.14 -10.07 -1.84
N VAL A 41 -30.04 -11.25 -1.23
CA VAL A 41 -29.46 -11.43 0.10
C VAL A 41 -28.00 -11.86 -0.04
N ASN A 42 -27.13 -11.41 0.85
CA ASN A 42 -25.69 -11.70 0.78
C ASN A 42 -25.21 -12.47 2.03
N LYS A 43 -24.89 -11.73 3.10
CA LYS A 43 -24.21 -12.30 4.26
C LYS A 43 -24.80 -11.85 5.59
N VAL A 44 -24.58 -12.67 6.61
CA VAL A 44 -24.82 -12.39 8.03
C VAL A 44 -23.54 -12.60 8.82
N GLY A 45 -23.38 -11.91 9.94
CA GLY A 45 -22.23 -12.13 10.82
C GLY A 45 -22.30 -11.29 12.09
N PRO A 46 -21.42 -11.51 13.07
CA PRO A 46 -21.38 -10.70 14.29
C PRO A 46 -20.89 -9.29 13.98
N TYR A 47 -21.59 -8.25 14.46
CA TYR A 47 -21.21 -6.86 14.15
C TYR A 47 -19.78 -6.53 14.59
N HIS A 48 -19.35 -7.02 15.75
CA HIS A 48 -17.99 -6.76 16.24
C HIS A 48 -16.90 -7.59 15.54
N ASN A 49 -17.25 -8.58 14.71
CA ASN A 49 -16.33 -9.47 14.00
C ASN A 49 -16.58 -9.41 12.47
N PRO A 50 -16.08 -8.36 11.76
CA PRO A 50 -16.43 -8.11 10.36
C PRO A 50 -15.92 -9.16 9.35
N GLN A 51 -14.91 -9.96 9.69
CA GLN A 51 -14.40 -10.99 8.78
C GLN A 51 -15.19 -12.30 8.90
N GLU A 52 -15.84 -12.50 10.05
CA GLU A 52 -16.65 -13.68 10.32
C GLU A 52 -18.02 -13.52 9.65
N THR A 53 -18.12 -14.00 8.41
CA THR A 53 -19.31 -13.84 7.57
C THR A 53 -19.82 -15.19 7.10
N TYR A 54 -21.14 -15.35 7.11
CA TYR A 54 -21.87 -16.55 6.71
C TYR A 54 -22.96 -16.17 5.73
N ASN A 55 -23.49 -17.14 4.99
CA ASN A 55 -24.61 -16.91 4.09
C ASN A 55 -25.84 -16.41 4.86
N TYR A 56 -26.62 -15.48 4.32
CA TYR A 56 -27.84 -14.97 4.97
C TYR A 56 -28.75 -16.08 5.53
N TYR A 57 -28.83 -17.17 4.78
CA TYR A 57 -29.63 -18.35 5.05
C TYR A 57 -29.00 -19.33 6.04
N SER A 58 -27.82 -19.05 6.59
CA SER A 58 -27.26 -19.82 7.71
C SER A 58 -28.06 -19.64 8.99
N LEU A 59 -28.78 -18.52 9.11
CA LEU A 59 -29.79 -18.31 10.14
C LEU A 59 -31.15 -18.82 9.64
N PRO A 60 -32.03 -19.32 10.53
CA PRO A 60 -33.28 -19.96 10.16
C PRO A 60 -34.37 -18.93 9.78
N PHE A 61 -34.04 -18.01 8.89
CA PHE A 61 -34.99 -17.11 8.24
C PHE A 61 -35.82 -17.86 7.20
N CYS A 62 -36.91 -17.21 6.74
CA CYS A 62 -37.74 -17.72 5.66
C CYS A 62 -36.89 -18.06 4.42
N HIS A 63 -36.87 -19.35 4.07
CA HIS A 63 -36.37 -19.80 2.79
C HIS A 63 -37.52 -19.81 1.78
N PRO A 64 -37.36 -19.14 0.63
CA PRO A 64 -38.32 -19.30 -0.45
C PRO A 64 -38.25 -20.73 -0.99
N SER A 65 -39.39 -21.36 -1.22
CA SER A 65 -39.55 -22.80 -1.51
C SER A 65 -39.20 -23.20 -2.96
N GLY A 66 -38.17 -22.58 -3.56
CA GLY A 66 -37.70 -22.87 -4.91
C GLY A 66 -36.17 -22.76 -5.05
N ASN A 67 -35.64 -23.17 -6.21
CA ASN A 67 -34.23 -22.98 -6.54
C ASN A 67 -33.96 -21.48 -6.78
N ALA A 68 -33.62 -20.74 -5.73
CA ALA A 68 -33.25 -19.34 -5.83
C ALA A 68 -32.04 -19.18 -6.76
N ALA A 69 -32.05 -18.15 -7.61
CA ALA A 69 -30.93 -17.88 -8.48
C ALA A 69 -29.72 -17.42 -7.65
N HIS A 70 -28.55 -17.97 -7.94
CA HIS A 70 -27.28 -17.51 -7.38
C HIS A 70 -26.58 -16.60 -8.39
N LYS A 71 -26.10 -15.44 -7.92
CA LYS A 71 -25.30 -14.50 -8.71
C LYS A 71 -23.90 -14.41 -8.12
N TRP A 72 -22.93 -14.89 -8.89
CA TRP A 72 -21.51 -14.80 -8.55
C TRP A 72 -20.92 -13.54 -9.16
N GLY A 73 -20.22 -12.77 -8.33
CA GLY A 73 -19.55 -11.55 -8.75
C GLY A 73 -18.24 -11.79 -9.52
N GLY A 74 -17.57 -10.69 -9.89
CA GLY A 74 -16.21 -10.73 -10.41
C GLY A 74 -15.18 -11.23 -9.38
N LEU A 75 -13.92 -11.42 -9.81
CA LEU A 75 -12.84 -11.96 -8.99
C LEU A 75 -12.71 -11.29 -7.61
N GLY A 76 -12.76 -9.95 -7.56
CA GLY A 76 -12.69 -9.21 -6.31
C GLY A 76 -13.93 -9.31 -5.42
N GLU A 77 -15.12 -9.57 -5.98
CA GLU A 77 -16.34 -9.79 -5.18
C GLU A 77 -16.31 -11.17 -4.53
N VAL A 78 -15.85 -12.20 -5.25
CA VAL A 78 -15.70 -13.57 -4.73
C VAL A 78 -14.63 -13.62 -3.64
N LEU A 79 -13.49 -12.94 -3.84
CA LEU A 79 -12.45 -12.81 -2.80
C LEU A 79 -12.91 -12.02 -1.57
N GLY A 80 -13.97 -11.21 -1.72
CA GLY A 80 -14.62 -10.50 -0.62
C GLY A 80 -15.68 -11.33 0.12
N GLY A 81 -15.86 -12.61 -0.24
CA GLY A 81 -16.83 -13.50 0.38
C GLY A 81 -18.28 -13.13 0.07
N ASN A 82 -18.57 -12.63 -1.13
CA ASN A 82 -19.93 -12.30 -1.54
C ASN A 82 -20.56 -13.46 -2.32
N GLU A 83 -21.75 -13.85 -1.90
CA GLU A 83 -22.61 -14.82 -2.56
C GLU A 83 -24.02 -14.25 -2.58
N LEU A 84 -24.46 -13.74 -3.73
CA LEU A 84 -25.78 -13.13 -3.85
C LEU A 84 -26.81 -14.20 -4.19
N ILE A 85 -27.85 -14.30 -3.36
CA ILE A 85 -28.98 -15.20 -3.56
C ILE A 85 -30.25 -14.37 -3.70
N ASP A 86 -31.09 -14.71 -4.67
CA ASP A 86 -32.37 -14.02 -4.87
C ASP A 86 -33.29 -14.24 -3.66
N SER A 87 -33.80 -13.14 -3.07
CA SER A 87 -34.76 -13.19 -1.97
C SER A 87 -36.15 -13.70 -2.39
N LEU A 88 -36.46 -13.69 -3.69
CA LEU A 88 -37.75 -14.07 -4.28
C LEU A 88 -38.94 -13.23 -3.78
N LEU A 89 -38.69 -12.03 -3.24
CA LEU A 89 -39.74 -11.07 -2.92
C LEU A 89 -40.26 -10.38 -4.19
N ASP A 90 -41.57 -10.30 -4.38
CA ASP A 90 -42.19 -9.61 -5.53
C ASP A 90 -42.12 -8.08 -5.31
N ILE A 91 -41.08 -7.46 -5.86
CA ILE A 91 -40.91 -6.02 -5.83
C ILE A 91 -40.94 -5.48 -7.26
N LYS A 92 -41.78 -4.48 -7.50
CA LYS A 92 -41.92 -3.82 -8.81
C LYS A 92 -41.58 -2.34 -8.70
N PHE A 93 -40.88 -1.83 -9.71
CA PHE A 93 -40.40 -0.45 -9.71
C PHE A 93 -41.56 0.55 -9.61
N LYS A 94 -41.48 1.48 -8.65
CA LYS A 94 -42.51 2.49 -8.32
C LYS A 94 -43.86 1.93 -7.85
N LYS A 95 -43.97 0.62 -7.59
CA LYS A 95 -45.19 0.02 -7.06
C LYS A 95 -45.02 -0.28 -5.57
N PRO A 96 -45.72 0.45 -4.67
CA PRO A 96 -45.66 0.14 -3.25
C PRO A 96 -46.31 -1.22 -2.99
N VAL A 97 -45.72 -1.96 -2.05
CA VAL A 97 -46.23 -3.24 -1.58
C VAL A 97 -46.68 -3.03 -0.15
N GLU A 98 -47.98 -3.16 0.10
CA GLU A 98 -48.51 -3.16 1.45
C GLU A 98 -48.04 -4.40 2.22
N LYS A 99 -48.32 -4.45 3.52
CA LYS A 99 -47.84 -5.52 4.41
C LYS A 99 -48.27 -6.89 3.85
N THR A 100 -47.29 -7.66 3.39
CA THR A 100 -47.46 -8.99 2.80
C THR A 100 -46.61 -10.01 3.56
N THR A 101 -47.11 -11.24 3.66
CA THR A 101 -46.44 -12.34 4.35
C THR A 101 -45.37 -12.95 3.45
N ILE A 102 -44.16 -13.08 3.98
CA ILE A 102 -43.05 -13.81 3.35
C ILE A 102 -43.24 -15.30 3.62
N CYS A 103 -43.31 -15.67 4.90
CA CYS A 103 -43.57 -17.02 5.36
C CYS A 103 -44.05 -17.02 6.83
N GLU A 104 -44.63 -18.13 7.25
CA GLU A 104 -44.87 -18.44 8.66
C GLU A 104 -43.68 -19.25 9.18
N LEU A 105 -43.01 -18.74 10.21
CA LEU A 105 -41.82 -19.35 10.78
C LEU A 105 -42.14 -20.02 12.11
N GLU A 106 -42.13 -21.35 12.13
CA GLU A 106 -42.26 -22.13 13.36
C GLU A 106 -40.93 -22.19 14.11
N LEU A 107 -40.94 -21.77 15.39
CA LEU A 107 -39.75 -21.75 16.24
C LEU A 107 -39.56 -23.07 16.99
N ASP A 108 -38.77 -23.95 16.38
CA ASP A 108 -38.21 -25.14 17.05
C ASP A 108 -37.14 -24.73 18.09
N GLU A 109 -36.80 -25.65 19.00
CA GLU A 109 -35.78 -25.43 20.03
C GLU A 109 -34.43 -25.02 19.40
N ASP A 110 -34.01 -25.68 18.33
CA ASP A 110 -32.76 -25.38 17.61
C ASP A 110 -32.82 -24.01 16.92
N LYS A 111 -33.93 -23.66 16.27
CA LYS A 111 -34.08 -22.36 15.58
C LYS A 111 -34.09 -21.21 16.58
N ALA A 112 -34.82 -21.38 17.69
CA ALA A 112 -34.86 -20.40 18.77
C ALA A 112 -33.47 -20.21 19.40
N ARG A 113 -32.70 -21.28 19.57
CA ARG A 113 -31.31 -21.21 20.05
C ARG A 113 -30.41 -20.43 19.09
N GLN A 114 -30.44 -20.74 17.79
CA GLN A 114 -29.64 -20.03 16.79
C GLN A 114 -29.96 -18.53 16.76
N PHE A 115 -31.24 -18.14 16.83
CA PHE A 115 -31.60 -16.73 16.91
C PHE A 115 -31.17 -16.06 18.22
N LYS A 116 -31.28 -16.76 19.36
CA LYS A 116 -30.79 -16.23 20.65
C LYS A 116 -29.28 -15.98 20.59
N ASP A 117 -28.52 -16.95 20.10
CA ASP A 117 -27.07 -16.85 19.95
C ASP A 117 -26.69 -15.69 18.99
N ALA A 118 -27.43 -15.51 17.89
CA ALA A 118 -27.22 -14.42 16.95
C ALA A 118 -27.55 -13.03 17.55
N ILE A 119 -28.61 -12.93 18.35
CA ILE A 119 -29.01 -11.69 19.04
C ILE A 119 -27.97 -11.32 20.10
N GLU A 120 -27.52 -12.28 20.91
CA GLU A 120 -26.50 -12.04 21.95
C GLU A 120 -25.19 -11.51 21.36
N ASN A 121 -24.81 -12.02 20.18
CA ASN A 121 -23.60 -11.62 19.47
C ASN A 121 -23.79 -10.41 18.54
N ASN A 122 -24.96 -9.75 18.58
CA ASN A 122 -25.32 -8.59 17.75
C ASN A 122 -25.07 -8.85 16.25
N TYR A 123 -25.69 -9.89 15.71
CA TYR A 123 -25.55 -10.19 14.29
C TYR A 123 -26.16 -9.08 13.42
N TRP A 124 -25.46 -8.75 12.34
CA TRP A 124 -25.92 -7.90 11.26
C TRP A 124 -26.15 -8.74 10.00
N PHE A 125 -26.88 -8.19 9.03
CA PHE A 125 -27.12 -8.84 7.76
C PHE A 125 -27.13 -7.83 6.62
N GLU A 126 -26.77 -8.29 5.42
CA GLU A 126 -26.63 -7.46 4.23
C GLU A 126 -27.63 -7.88 3.15
N PHE A 127 -28.43 -6.92 2.70
CA PHE A 127 -29.24 -7.02 1.49
C PHE A 127 -28.64 -6.18 0.38
N PHE A 128 -28.95 -6.50 -0.87
CA PHE A 128 -28.41 -5.82 -2.02
C PHE A 128 -29.49 -5.63 -3.10
N MET A 129 -29.82 -4.39 -3.38
CA MET A 129 -30.85 -3.96 -4.35
C MET A 129 -30.40 -2.63 -4.92
N GLY A 130 -29.32 -2.65 -5.71
CA GLY A 130 -28.59 -1.43 -6.03
C GLY A 130 -28.05 -0.75 -4.78
N PHE A 131 -27.00 -1.34 -4.17
CA PHE A 131 -26.27 -0.84 -2.99
C PHE A 131 -27.15 -0.31 -1.85
N VAL A 132 -27.62 -1.22 -1.00
CA VAL A 132 -28.48 -0.95 0.16
C VAL A 132 -27.62 -0.46 1.32
N GLY A 133 -28.16 0.49 2.09
CA GLY A 133 -27.47 1.08 3.22
C GLY A 133 -27.50 0.21 4.48
N GLU A 134 -26.53 0.46 5.35
CA GLU A 134 -26.38 -0.20 6.65
C GLU A 134 -27.49 0.23 7.61
N LEU A 135 -28.03 -0.73 8.36
CA LEU A 135 -29.04 -0.51 9.39
C LEU A 135 -28.36 -0.22 10.73
N HIS A 136 -28.68 0.92 11.33
CA HIS A 136 -28.48 1.14 12.77
C HIS A 136 -29.60 0.44 13.55
N SER A 137 -29.26 -0.53 14.38
CA SER A 137 -30.21 -1.09 15.36
C SER A 137 -30.25 -0.14 16.56
N GLU A 138 -31.34 0.62 16.70
CA GLU A 138 -31.58 1.44 17.89
C GLU A 138 -31.87 0.54 19.09
N ARG A 139 -31.05 0.69 20.14
CA ARG A 139 -31.14 -0.07 21.37
C ARG A 139 -32.14 0.61 22.31
N ASN A 140 -33.42 0.24 22.21
CA ASN A 140 -34.42 0.63 23.21
C ASN A 140 -35.32 -0.56 23.56
N GLY A 141 -35.17 -1.11 24.76
CA GLY A 141 -36.13 -2.03 25.38
C GLY A 141 -35.51 -3.19 26.13
N ASP A 142 -35.92 -3.37 27.39
CA ASP A 142 -35.45 -4.33 28.40
C ASP A 142 -35.63 -5.83 28.10
N ASN A 143 -36.04 -6.22 26.89
CA ASN A 143 -36.24 -7.62 26.51
C ASN A 143 -35.02 -8.17 25.74
N LYS A 144 -34.20 -8.98 26.42
CA LYS A 144 -32.90 -9.48 25.93
C LYS A 144 -32.95 -10.34 24.64
N HIS A 145 -34.10 -10.89 24.24
CA HIS A 145 -34.21 -11.76 23.05
C HIS A 145 -35.53 -11.54 22.29
N VAL A 146 -35.58 -10.50 21.46
CA VAL A 146 -36.70 -10.23 20.56
C VAL A 146 -36.27 -10.33 19.10
N LEU A 147 -37.13 -10.91 18.27
CA LEU A 147 -36.98 -10.98 16.82
C LEU A 147 -37.96 -10.01 16.16
N TYR A 148 -37.49 -9.19 15.23
CA TYR A 148 -38.34 -8.30 14.47
C TYR A 148 -38.96 -9.04 13.28
N THR A 149 -40.29 -9.11 13.27
CA THR A 149 -41.05 -9.91 12.29
C THR A 149 -41.46 -9.12 11.05
N HIS A 150 -41.42 -7.78 11.11
CA HIS A 150 -41.83 -6.92 10.00
C HIS A 150 -40.66 -6.12 9.43
N LYS A 151 -40.40 -6.27 8.13
CA LYS A 151 -39.35 -5.56 7.38
C LYS A 151 -39.96 -4.52 6.44
N ILE A 152 -39.57 -3.25 6.60
CA ILE A 152 -40.00 -2.16 5.71
C ILE A 152 -38.81 -1.75 4.84
N ILE A 153 -38.94 -1.92 3.53
CA ILE A 153 -37.94 -1.54 2.55
C ILE A 153 -38.34 -0.18 1.97
N ASN A 154 -37.60 0.87 2.33
CA ASN A 154 -37.80 2.21 1.82
C ASN A 154 -36.84 2.47 0.66
N VAL A 155 -37.37 2.56 -0.55
CA VAL A 155 -36.60 2.79 -1.78
C VAL A 155 -36.72 4.24 -2.21
N LEU A 156 -35.59 4.95 -2.25
CA LEU A 156 -35.46 6.27 -2.85
C LEU A 156 -35.13 6.14 -4.33
N TYR A 157 -35.91 6.82 -5.17
CA TYR A 157 -35.70 6.79 -6.62
C TYR A 157 -35.64 8.20 -7.21
N ASN A 158 -34.86 8.35 -8.28
CA ASN A 158 -34.82 9.55 -9.11
C ASN A 158 -35.06 9.14 -10.57
N LYS A 159 -36.14 9.62 -11.17
CA LYS A 159 -36.59 9.26 -12.52
C LYS A 159 -36.78 7.74 -12.70
N ASP A 160 -35.91 7.10 -13.48
CA ASP A 160 -35.88 5.68 -13.83
C ASP A 160 -34.82 4.90 -13.03
N GLN A 161 -34.17 5.53 -12.04
CA GLN A 161 -33.05 4.92 -11.31
C GLN A 161 -33.33 4.81 -9.81
N ILE A 162 -32.91 3.69 -9.23
CA ILE A 162 -32.86 3.49 -7.78
C ILE A 162 -31.60 4.16 -7.25
N ILE A 163 -31.76 4.99 -6.22
CA ILE A 163 -30.68 5.80 -5.65
C ILE A 163 -30.21 5.23 -4.33
N GLN A 164 -31.14 4.96 -3.42
CA GLN A 164 -30.83 4.49 -2.08
C GLN A 164 -31.93 3.55 -1.60
N VAL A 165 -31.55 2.52 -0.85
CA VAL A 165 -32.49 1.62 -0.20
C VAL A 165 -32.15 1.58 1.29
N ASN A 166 -33.14 1.88 2.13
CA ASN A 166 -33.05 1.77 3.58
C ASN A 166 -34.00 0.70 4.07
N LEU A 167 -33.50 -0.21 4.89
CA LEU A 167 -34.32 -1.19 5.58
C LEU A 167 -34.70 -0.65 6.96
N THR A 168 -35.91 -0.95 7.44
CA THR A 168 -36.33 -0.68 8.81
C THR A 168 -37.04 -1.92 9.36
N GLN A 169 -36.75 -2.28 10.60
CA GLN A 169 -37.35 -3.45 11.26
C GLN A 169 -38.36 -3.00 12.31
N GLN A 170 -39.51 -3.66 12.36
CA GLN A 170 -40.62 -3.36 13.27
C GLN A 170 -41.26 -4.65 13.82
N ASN A 171 -42.17 -4.50 14.78
CA ASN A 171 -42.90 -5.59 15.45
C ASN A 171 -41.96 -6.61 16.13
N PRO A 172 -41.28 -6.20 17.21
CA PRO A 172 -40.48 -7.13 18.00
C PRO A 172 -41.40 -8.17 18.66
N LYS A 173 -41.06 -9.45 18.49
CA LYS A 173 -41.73 -10.58 19.11
C LYS A 173 -40.74 -11.37 19.96
N PRO A 174 -41.14 -11.87 21.15
CA PRO A 174 -40.27 -12.70 21.97
C PRO A 174 -40.01 -14.05 21.30
N LEU A 175 -38.81 -14.61 21.52
CA LEU A 175 -38.43 -15.93 21.03
C LEU A 175 -38.89 -17.04 22.00
N GLU A 176 -40.13 -17.49 21.83
CA GLU A 176 -40.72 -18.59 22.59
C GLU A 176 -40.76 -19.88 21.75
N VAL A 177 -40.29 -21.00 22.32
CA VAL A 177 -40.27 -22.30 21.63
C VAL A 177 -41.70 -22.77 21.38
N GLY A 178 -41.99 -23.23 20.17
CA GLY A 178 -43.32 -23.66 19.73
C GLY A 178 -44.25 -22.52 19.30
N SER A 179 -43.77 -21.27 19.29
CA SER A 179 -44.53 -20.14 18.72
C SER A 179 -44.32 -20.04 17.20
N THR A 180 -45.37 -19.61 16.50
CA THR A 180 -45.34 -19.33 15.06
C THR A 180 -45.22 -17.82 14.84
N LEU A 181 -44.24 -17.41 14.04
CA LEU A 181 -43.96 -16.01 13.74
C LEU A 181 -44.24 -15.70 12.27
N ASP A 182 -45.20 -14.81 12.03
CA ASP A 182 -45.52 -14.34 10.68
C ASP A 182 -44.49 -13.31 10.21
N MET A 183 -43.56 -13.74 9.36
CA MET A 183 -42.56 -12.86 8.78
C MET A 183 -43.18 -12.10 7.62
N THR A 184 -43.16 -10.77 7.70
CA THR A 184 -43.85 -9.89 6.74
C THR A 184 -42.92 -8.82 6.19
N TYR A 185 -43.17 -8.36 4.97
CA TYR A 185 -42.48 -7.23 4.37
C TYR A 185 -43.45 -6.18 3.82
N ALA A 186 -42.95 -4.97 3.65
CA ALA A 186 -43.61 -3.89 2.93
C ALA A 186 -42.56 -3.10 2.15
N VAL A 187 -42.95 -2.55 0.99
CA VAL A 187 -42.06 -1.73 0.15
C VAL A 187 -42.68 -0.35 -0.03
N LYS A 188 -41.91 0.68 0.29
CA LYS A 188 -42.30 2.09 0.11
C LYS A 188 -41.36 2.75 -0.89
N TRP A 189 -41.93 3.49 -1.83
CA TRP A 189 -41.18 4.22 -2.86
C TRP A 189 -41.30 5.72 -2.62
N ASN A 190 -40.17 6.40 -2.42
CA ASN A 190 -40.15 7.85 -2.23
C ASN A 190 -39.26 8.52 -3.30
N PRO A 191 -39.69 9.63 -3.91
CA PRO A 191 -38.86 10.36 -4.86
C PRO A 191 -37.71 11.11 -4.14
N THR A 192 -36.57 11.25 -4.82
CA THR A 192 -35.43 12.06 -4.34
C THR A 192 -34.79 12.87 -5.48
N ASP A 193 -34.23 14.03 -5.15
CA ASP A 193 -33.51 14.90 -6.09
C ASP A 193 -32.03 14.50 -6.25
N ILE A 194 -31.55 13.51 -5.48
CA ILE A 194 -30.16 13.05 -5.56
C ILE A 194 -29.92 12.35 -6.91
N THR A 195 -28.89 12.81 -7.63
CA THR A 195 -28.49 12.19 -8.91
C THR A 195 -27.81 10.84 -8.70
N PHE A 196 -27.95 9.91 -9.65
CA PHE A 196 -27.37 8.56 -9.57
C PHE A 196 -25.84 8.55 -9.37
N ALA A 197 -25.12 9.54 -9.90
CA ALA A 197 -23.67 9.66 -9.73
C ALA A 197 -23.25 9.94 -8.27
N ARG A 198 -24.09 10.65 -7.50
CA ARG A 198 -23.83 11.05 -6.10
C ARG A 198 -24.43 10.12 -5.06
N ARG A 199 -25.00 8.98 -5.48
CA ARG A 199 -25.72 8.06 -4.58
C ARG A 199 -24.86 7.53 -3.42
N PHE A 200 -23.55 7.42 -3.61
CA PHE A 200 -22.63 6.90 -2.60
C PHE A 200 -22.17 7.93 -1.58
N ASP A 201 -22.45 9.23 -1.81
CA ASP A 201 -22.02 10.29 -0.90
C ASP A 201 -22.61 10.11 0.51
N VAL A 202 -23.76 9.44 0.62
CA VAL A 202 -24.42 9.12 1.90
C VAL A 202 -23.60 8.17 2.77
N TYR A 203 -22.78 7.30 2.17
CA TYR A 203 -21.92 6.35 2.89
C TYR A 203 -20.54 6.92 3.22
N LEU A 204 -20.23 8.11 2.69
CA LEU A 204 -19.01 8.82 3.00
C LEU A 204 -19.25 9.57 4.32
N ASP A 205 -18.74 9.04 5.42
CA ASP A 205 -18.86 9.64 6.76
C ASP A 205 -17.96 10.90 6.86
N TYR A 206 -18.37 11.97 6.19
CA TYR A 206 -17.64 13.25 6.14
C TYR A 206 -17.29 13.82 7.52
N PRO A 207 -18.16 13.74 8.55
CA PRO A 207 -17.82 14.22 9.90
C PRO A 207 -16.73 13.37 10.57
N PHE A 208 -16.71 12.06 10.36
CA PHE A 208 -15.69 11.21 10.95
C PHE A 208 -14.29 11.44 10.36
N PHE A 209 -14.23 11.69 9.05
CA PHE A 209 -13.00 12.08 8.35
C PHE A 209 -12.80 13.61 8.35
N GLU A 210 -13.24 14.27 9.43
CA GLU A 210 -13.09 15.70 9.66
C GLU A 210 -11.71 16.19 9.20
N HIS A 211 -11.70 17.16 8.29
CA HIS A 211 -10.48 17.68 7.68
C HIS A 211 -9.43 18.10 8.72
N GLN A 212 -9.84 18.54 9.90
CA GLN A 212 -8.94 19.06 10.94
C GLN A 212 -7.95 17.99 11.44
N ILE A 213 -8.38 16.75 11.63
CA ILE A 213 -7.50 15.69 12.16
C ILE A 213 -6.50 15.25 11.08
N HIS A 214 -6.93 15.24 9.81
CA HIS A 214 -6.06 14.97 8.67
C HIS A 214 -5.01 16.08 8.47
N TRP A 215 -5.41 17.35 8.57
CA TRP A 215 -4.46 18.47 8.53
C TRP A 215 -3.47 18.46 9.69
N PHE A 216 -3.93 18.09 10.90
CA PHE A 216 -3.05 17.90 12.06
C PHE A 216 -2.01 16.80 11.80
N SER A 217 -2.43 15.68 11.20
CA SER A 217 -1.52 14.60 10.82
C SER A 217 -0.49 15.05 9.77
N ILE A 218 -0.91 15.76 8.72
CA ILE A 218 0.02 16.33 7.72
C ILE A 218 1.04 17.24 8.39
N PHE A 219 0.59 18.14 9.26
CA PHE A 219 1.47 19.06 9.95
C PHE A 219 2.50 18.31 10.79
N ASN A 220 2.06 17.31 11.55
CA ASN A 220 2.93 16.46 12.36
C ASN A 220 3.97 15.72 11.50
N SER A 221 3.53 15.09 10.40
CA SER A 221 4.43 14.37 9.48
C SER A 221 5.38 15.32 8.74
N PHE A 222 4.93 16.50 8.37
CA PHE A 222 5.73 17.54 7.71
C PHE A 222 6.79 18.13 8.64
N MET A 223 6.45 18.40 9.91
CA MET A 223 7.42 18.84 10.93
C MET A 223 8.53 17.81 11.12
N MET A 224 8.20 16.52 11.13
CA MET A 224 9.20 15.45 11.20
C MET A 224 10.13 15.43 9.98
N VAL A 225 9.62 15.66 8.77
CA VAL A 225 10.45 15.79 7.56
C VAL A 225 11.38 16.99 7.65
N MET A 226 10.88 18.16 8.05
CA MET A 226 11.67 19.38 8.22
C MET A 226 12.79 19.18 9.26
N PHE A 227 12.48 18.55 10.39
CA PHE A 227 13.46 18.22 11.42
C PHE A 227 14.54 17.26 10.90
N LEU A 228 14.16 16.18 10.22
CA LEU A 228 15.10 15.18 9.70
C LEU A 228 15.98 15.73 8.58
N THR A 229 15.42 16.50 7.66
CA THR A 229 16.19 17.16 6.60
C THR A 229 17.14 18.19 7.19
N GLY A 230 16.73 18.93 8.22
CA GLY A 230 17.59 19.82 9.01
C GLY A 230 18.75 19.08 9.67
N LEU A 231 18.48 17.95 10.33
CA LEU A 231 19.50 17.11 10.97
C LEU A 231 20.50 16.56 9.94
N VAL A 232 20.02 16.02 8.82
CA VAL A 232 20.88 15.53 7.72
C VAL A 232 21.75 16.66 7.18
N SER A 233 21.18 17.84 6.95
CA SER A 233 21.90 19.02 6.48
C SER A 233 22.98 19.46 7.49
N MET A 234 22.66 19.49 8.78
CA MET A 234 23.62 19.82 9.84
C MET A 234 24.78 18.83 9.90
N ILE A 235 24.50 17.51 9.84
CA ILE A 235 25.54 16.47 9.80
C ILE A 235 26.45 16.72 8.59
N LEU A 236 25.87 16.90 7.40
CA LEU A 236 26.65 17.11 6.19
C LEU A 236 27.48 18.39 6.25
N MET A 237 26.89 19.52 6.64
CA MET A 237 27.59 20.80 6.74
C MET A 237 28.72 20.76 7.78
N ARG A 238 28.49 20.08 8.91
CA ARG A 238 29.54 19.85 9.91
C ARG A 238 30.67 19.00 9.35
N THR A 239 30.36 17.91 8.65
CA THR A 239 31.37 17.05 8.02
C THR A 239 32.15 17.80 6.95
N LEU A 240 31.47 18.52 6.06
CA LEU A 240 32.11 19.33 5.01
C LEU A 240 33.01 20.41 5.59
N ARG A 241 32.54 21.16 6.60
CA ARG A 241 33.36 22.19 7.25
C ARG A 241 34.61 21.60 7.90
N ASN A 242 34.47 20.45 8.55
CA ASN A 242 35.60 19.75 9.17
C ASN A 242 36.58 19.19 8.13
N ASP A 243 36.09 18.62 7.02
CA ASP A 243 36.94 18.12 5.94
C ASP A 243 37.68 19.26 5.22
N TYR A 244 36.99 20.37 4.87
CA TYR A 244 37.63 21.55 4.27
C TYR A 244 38.68 22.17 5.18
N ALA A 245 38.40 22.29 6.49
CA ALA A 245 39.35 22.84 7.44
C ALA A 245 40.60 21.95 7.62
N LYS A 246 40.46 20.64 7.39
CA LYS A 246 41.59 19.70 7.40
C LYS A 246 42.46 19.90 6.16
N TYR A 247 41.87 19.88 4.96
CA TYR A 247 42.62 20.08 3.71
C TYR A 247 43.30 21.45 3.62
N ALA A 248 42.63 22.51 4.09
CA ALA A 248 43.22 23.86 4.11
C ALA A 248 44.45 24.00 5.02
N ARG A 249 44.69 23.05 5.93
CA ARG A 249 45.92 23.00 6.74
C ARG A 249 47.00 22.09 6.15
N GLU A 250 46.63 21.15 5.30
CA GLU A 250 47.56 20.20 4.67
C GLU A 250 48.33 20.81 3.49
N ASP A 251 47.81 21.86 2.84
CA ASP A 251 48.50 22.57 1.73
C ASP A 251 49.70 23.45 2.21
N ASP A 252 49.75 23.83 3.49
CA ASP A 252 50.82 24.70 4.04
C ASP A 252 52.05 23.92 4.57
N ASP A 253 51.94 22.61 4.82
CA ASP A 253 52.98 21.77 5.43
C ASP A 253 53.32 20.54 4.57
N LEU A 254 54.19 20.70 3.56
CA LEU A 254 54.64 19.62 2.65
C LEU A 254 55.38 18.47 3.38
N GLU A 255 55.81 18.66 4.63
CA GLU A 255 56.48 17.64 5.48
C GLU A 255 55.50 16.75 6.28
N THR A 256 54.21 17.09 6.38
CA THR A 256 53.20 16.27 7.11
C THR A 256 52.56 15.15 6.28
N LEU A 257 52.84 15.10 4.97
CA LEU A 257 52.24 14.13 4.05
C LEU A 257 52.56 12.66 4.41
N GLU A 258 53.68 12.40 5.08
CA GLU A 258 54.05 11.05 5.54
C GLU A 258 53.39 10.64 6.88
N ARG A 259 52.92 11.61 7.68
CA ARG A 259 52.36 11.34 9.02
C ARG A 259 50.85 11.12 9.02
N ASP A 260 50.12 11.72 8.07
CA ASP A 260 48.65 11.69 8.00
C ASP A 260 48.05 10.53 7.20
N VAL A 261 48.86 9.77 6.46
CA VAL A 261 48.47 8.47 5.88
C VAL A 261 48.06 7.48 6.99
N ASN A 262 48.51 7.70 8.22
CA ASN A 262 48.24 6.83 9.37
C ASN A 262 47.01 7.25 10.20
N GLU A 263 46.39 8.42 9.92
CA GLU A 263 45.23 8.96 10.67
C GLU A 263 43.95 9.10 9.82
N GLU A 264 43.83 8.39 8.70
CA GLU A 264 42.51 8.19 8.09
C GLU A 264 41.65 7.36 9.06
N SER A 265 40.65 7.96 9.70
CA SER A 265 39.70 7.26 10.59
C SER A 265 38.27 7.28 10.00
N GLY A 266 37.50 6.22 10.23
CA GLY A 266 36.08 6.15 9.88
C GLY A 266 35.79 5.79 8.43
N TRP A 267 34.87 6.53 7.78
CA TRP A 267 34.33 6.15 6.45
C TRP A 267 35.39 6.17 5.34
N LYS A 268 36.45 6.97 5.48
CA LYS A 268 37.54 7.08 4.49
C LYS A 268 38.34 5.78 4.38
N LEU A 269 38.51 5.03 5.47
CA LEU A 269 39.21 3.74 5.47
C LEU A 269 38.48 2.64 4.70
N VAL A 270 37.15 2.70 4.71
CA VAL A 270 36.27 1.67 4.14
C VAL A 270 35.83 1.96 2.72
N HIS A 271 36.25 3.09 2.11
CA HIS A 271 35.83 3.51 0.76
C HIS A 271 36.04 2.42 -0.31
N GLY A 272 37.12 1.64 -0.20
CA GLY A 272 37.43 0.53 -1.11
C GLY A 272 36.71 -0.78 -0.80
N ASP A 273 36.06 -0.89 0.37
CA ASP A 273 35.31 -2.09 0.81
C ASP A 273 33.79 -1.90 0.75
N VAL A 274 33.29 -0.65 0.69
CA VAL A 274 31.85 -0.31 0.59
C VAL A 274 31.19 -0.91 -0.66
N PHE A 275 31.93 -1.01 -1.77
CA PHE A 275 31.41 -1.50 -3.06
C PHE A 275 31.44 -3.04 -3.20
N ARG A 276 31.80 -3.77 -2.13
CA ARG A 276 31.78 -5.23 -2.13
C ARG A 276 30.36 -5.77 -2.31
N THR A 277 30.24 -6.91 -2.97
CA THR A 277 28.97 -7.61 -3.13
C THR A 277 28.39 -8.03 -1.79
N ALA A 278 27.09 -7.82 -1.59
CA ALA A 278 26.40 -8.23 -0.37
C ALA A 278 26.37 -9.76 -0.22
N ARG A 279 26.33 -10.24 1.03
CA ARG A 279 26.08 -11.66 1.34
C ARG A 279 24.70 -12.06 0.82
N SER A 280 24.57 -13.20 0.13
CA SER A 280 23.29 -13.61 -0.49
C SER A 280 22.69 -12.57 -1.45
N LEU A 281 23.44 -12.21 -2.50
CA LEU A 281 23.00 -11.28 -3.54
C LEU A 281 21.66 -11.68 -4.18
N VAL A 282 21.39 -12.98 -4.33
CA VAL A 282 20.14 -13.52 -4.90
C VAL A 282 18.93 -13.03 -4.11
N LEU A 283 18.94 -13.20 -2.78
CA LEU A 283 17.82 -12.80 -1.92
C LEU A 283 17.68 -11.28 -1.87
N LEU A 284 18.80 -10.55 -1.76
CA LEU A 284 18.77 -9.09 -1.71
C LEU A 284 18.21 -8.50 -3.01
N SER A 285 18.67 -8.99 -4.17
CA SER A 285 18.16 -8.55 -5.48
C SER A 285 16.67 -8.81 -5.63
N ALA A 286 16.20 -9.98 -5.17
CA ALA A 286 14.79 -10.33 -5.19
C ALA A 286 13.95 -9.40 -4.30
N LEU A 287 14.35 -9.18 -3.05
CA LEU A 287 13.64 -8.28 -2.13
C LEU A 287 13.60 -6.83 -2.64
N VAL A 288 14.69 -6.35 -3.24
CA VAL A 288 14.76 -5.01 -3.85
C VAL A 288 13.85 -4.93 -5.09
N GLY A 289 13.85 -5.96 -5.94
CA GLY A 289 12.93 -6.04 -7.09
C GLY A 289 11.46 -6.04 -6.65
N THR A 290 11.09 -6.91 -5.71
CA THR A 290 9.75 -6.97 -5.14
C THR A 290 9.36 -5.64 -4.50
N GLY A 291 10.25 -4.98 -3.76
CA GLY A 291 9.96 -3.68 -3.15
C GLY A 291 9.74 -2.57 -4.18
N ALA A 292 10.45 -2.59 -5.31
CA ALA A 292 10.20 -1.68 -6.43
C ALA A 292 8.82 -1.91 -7.05
N GLN A 293 8.44 -3.17 -7.24
CA GLN A 293 7.12 -3.57 -7.71
C GLN A 293 6.03 -3.09 -6.76
N LEU A 294 6.18 -3.32 -5.45
CA LEU A 294 5.19 -2.91 -4.44
C LEU A 294 5.07 -1.38 -4.36
N ALA A 295 6.17 -0.64 -4.45
CA ALA A 295 6.13 0.82 -4.47
C ALA A 295 5.36 1.35 -5.68
N LEU A 296 5.59 0.79 -6.87
CA LEU A 296 4.86 1.17 -8.07
C LEU A 296 3.39 0.73 -8.02
N LEU A 297 3.12 -0.47 -7.49
CA LEU A 297 1.77 -0.99 -7.30
C LEU A 297 0.93 -0.07 -6.44
N VAL A 298 1.43 0.30 -5.26
CA VAL A 298 0.72 1.20 -4.33
C VAL A 298 0.47 2.55 -4.99
N LEU A 299 1.48 3.11 -5.67
CA LEU A 299 1.32 4.36 -6.41
C LEU A 299 0.23 4.26 -7.50
N LEU A 300 0.27 3.22 -8.33
CA LEU A 300 -0.72 3.02 -9.40
C LEU A 300 -2.13 2.80 -8.85
N VAL A 301 -2.30 2.00 -7.80
CA VAL A 301 -3.61 1.74 -7.19
C VAL A 301 -4.17 3.03 -6.58
N ILE A 302 -3.35 3.84 -5.90
CA ILE A 302 -3.80 5.14 -5.36
C ILE A 302 -4.21 6.08 -6.50
N LEU A 303 -3.44 6.18 -7.58
CA LEU A 303 -3.78 7.00 -8.74
C LEU A 303 -5.07 6.51 -9.43
N CYS A 304 -5.23 5.21 -9.61
CA CYS A 304 -6.45 4.61 -10.13
C CYS A 304 -7.64 4.83 -9.18
N ALA A 305 -7.45 4.84 -7.87
CA ALA A 305 -8.51 5.13 -6.91
C ALA A 305 -8.98 6.58 -6.98
N ILE A 306 -8.05 7.53 -7.18
CA ILE A 306 -8.36 8.95 -7.36
C ILE A 306 -9.10 9.21 -8.68
N VAL A 307 -8.66 8.60 -9.78
CA VAL A 307 -9.25 8.82 -11.12
C VAL A 307 -10.53 8.00 -11.32
N GLY A 308 -10.55 6.76 -10.85
CA GLY A 308 -11.49 5.72 -11.27
C GLY A 308 -12.70 5.51 -10.38
N MET A 309 -12.96 6.39 -9.39
CA MET A 309 -14.07 6.24 -8.43
C MET A 309 -14.19 4.79 -7.90
N LEU A 310 -13.06 4.15 -7.59
CA LEU A 310 -12.98 2.71 -7.32
C LEU A 310 -13.81 2.27 -6.09
N TYR A 311 -14.28 3.21 -5.28
CA TYR A 311 -15.18 2.96 -4.16
C TYR A 311 -16.62 2.62 -4.60
N VAL A 312 -16.99 2.90 -5.86
CA VAL A 312 -18.33 2.62 -6.42
C VAL A 312 -18.53 1.14 -6.73
N GLY A 313 -17.48 0.44 -7.17
CA GLY A 313 -17.54 -0.95 -7.58
C GLY A 313 -17.15 -1.91 -6.44
N ARG A 314 -18.03 -2.85 -6.10
CA ARG A 314 -17.71 -3.91 -5.13
C ARG A 314 -16.53 -4.74 -5.62
N GLY A 315 -15.53 -4.94 -4.76
CA GLY A 315 -14.33 -5.68 -5.11
C GLY A 315 -13.47 -5.04 -6.22
N ALA A 316 -13.77 -3.82 -6.67
CA ALA A 316 -13.03 -3.15 -7.74
C ALA A 316 -11.60 -2.83 -7.31
N ILE A 317 -11.39 -2.42 -6.05
CA ILE A 317 -10.06 -2.17 -5.48
C ILE A 317 -9.22 -3.46 -5.48
N VAL A 318 -9.80 -4.58 -5.03
CA VAL A 318 -9.11 -5.89 -4.97
C VAL A 318 -8.76 -6.37 -6.39
N THR A 319 -9.70 -6.28 -7.32
CA THR A 319 -9.48 -6.67 -8.72
C THR A 319 -8.39 -5.81 -9.38
N THR A 320 -8.45 -4.48 -9.19
CA THR A 320 -7.44 -3.53 -9.67
C THR A 320 -6.07 -3.86 -9.08
N PHE A 321 -6.00 -4.17 -7.78
CA PHE A 321 -4.77 -4.55 -7.11
C PHE A 321 -4.12 -5.80 -7.72
N ILE A 322 -4.90 -6.86 -7.99
CA ILE A 322 -4.41 -8.10 -8.61
C ILE A 322 -3.90 -7.84 -10.04
N ILE A 323 -4.65 -7.08 -10.84
CA ILE A 323 -4.27 -6.77 -12.22
C ILE A 323 -3.02 -5.88 -12.25
N CYS A 324 -2.97 -4.82 -11.45
CA CYS A 324 -1.80 -3.95 -11.33
C CYS A 324 -0.58 -4.73 -10.81
N TYR A 325 -0.76 -5.67 -9.87
CA TYR A 325 0.33 -6.52 -9.39
C TYR A 325 0.91 -7.36 -10.52
N ALA A 326 0.06 -7.95 -11.37
CA ALA A 326 0.48 -8.75 -12.51
C ALA A 326 1.29 -7.95 -13.53
N PHE A 327 0.86 -6.72 -13.88
CA PHE A 327 1.60 -5.88 -14.82
C PHE A 327 2.90 -5.30 -14.25
N THR A 328 2.91 -4.93 -12.97
CA THR A 328 4.10 -4.38 -12.30
C THR A 328 5.20 -5.42 -12.06
N SER A 329 4.92 -6.72 -12.23
CA SER A 329 5.91 -7.81 -12.15
C SER A 329 7.11 -7.62 -13.09
N PHE A 330 6.91 -6.95 -14.23
CA PHE A 330 7.98 -6.55 -15.14
C PHE A 330 9.06 -5.70 -14.45
N ILE A 331 8.65 -4.74 -13.62
CA ILE A 331 9.56 -3.84 -12.90
C ILE A 331 10.33 -4.61 -11.83
N SER A 332 9.67 -5.57 -11.18
CA SER A 332 10.32 -6.49 -10.22
C SER A 332 11.49 -7.22 -10.87
N GLY A 333 11.22 -7.83 -12.03
CA GLY A 333 12.22 -8.52 -12.83
C GLY A 333 13.34 -7.59 -13.29
N TYR A 334 13.00 -6.40 -13.79
CA TYR A 334 13.95 -5.41 -14.29
C TYR A 334 14.92 -4.94 -13.22
N VAL A 335 14.42 -4.54 -12.05
CA VAL A 335 15.25 -4.03 -10.95
C VAL A 335 16.11 -5.15 -10.35
N SER A 336 15.54 -6.32 -10.10
CA SER A 336 16.27 -7.47 -9.54
C SER A 336 17.36 -7.97 -10.51
N GLY A 337 17.00 -8.17 -11.78
CA GLY A 337 17.91 -8.60 -12.83
C GLY A 337 19.05 -7.60 -13.06
N GLY A 338 18.75 -6.30 -13.04
CA GLY A 338 19.74 -5.25 -13.18
C GLY A 338 20.71 -5.17 -11.99
N MET A 339 20.19 -5.22 -10.76
CA MET A 339 21.01 -5.21 -9.55
C MET A 339 21.92 -6.44 -9.48
N TYR A 340 21.40 -7.63 -9.84
CA TYR A 340 22.15 -8.87 -9.89
C TYR A 340 23.26 -8.83 -10.96
N SER A 341 22.97 -8.27 -12.14
CA SER A 341 23.94 -8.10 -13.23
C SER A 341 25.12 -7.22 -12.79
N ARG A 342 24.84 -6.04 -12.24
CA ARG A 342 25.87 -5.07 -11.81
C ARG A 342 26.84 -5.63 -10.77
N HIS A 343 26.34 -6.36 -9.78
CA HIS A 343 27.20 -6.95 -8.74
C HIS A 343 27.85 -8.28 -9.18
N GLY A 344 27.29 -8.94 -10.19
CA GLY A 344 27.80 -10.20 -10.74
C GLY A 344 29.02 -10.04 -11.66
N TYR A 345 29.25 -8.87 -12.24
CA TYR A 345 30.39 -8.66 -13.16
C TYR A 345 31.78 -8.78 -12.50
N TRP A 346 31.91 -8.71 -11.17
CA TRP A 346 33.19 -8.96 -10.50
C TRP A 346 33.61 -10.45 -10.57
N TYR A 347 32.66 -11.37 -10.70
CA TYR A 347 32.93 -12.78 -11.02
C TYR A 347 33.37 -12.98 -12.49
N VAL A 348 33.20 -11.97 -13.35
CA VAL A 348 33.49 -12.05 -14.80
C VAL A 348 34.98 -11.91 -15.11
N LEU A 349 35.79 -11.32 -14.22
CA LEU A 349 37.26 -11.41 -14.38
C LEU A 349 37.77 -12.84 -14.15
N HIS A 350 37.00 -13.68 -13.45
CA HIS A 350 37.24 -15.12 -13.33
C HIS A 350 36.61 -15.90 -14.51
N ILE A 351 35.84 -15.27 -15.40
CA ILE A 351 35.18 -15.93 -16.56
C ILE A 351 36.16 -16.21 -17.71
N VAL A 352 37.24 -15.44 -17.83
CA VAL A 352 38.32 -15.81 -18.76
C VAL A 352 39.03 -17.10 -18.30
N LEU A 353 39.04 -17.39 -16.99
CA LEU A 353 39.52 -18.65 -16.42
C LEU A 353 38.42 -19.74 -16.32
N MET A 354 37.13 -19.34 -16.37
CA MET A 354 35.96 -20.21 -16.26
C MET A 354 35.37 -20.66 -17.61
N LEU A 355 36.13 -20.56 -18.70
CA LEU A 355 35.86 -21.30 -19.94
C LEU A 355 35.93 -22.83 -19.73
N LEU A 356 36.39 -23.30 -18.55
CA LEU A 356 36.57 -24.72 -18.23
C LEU A 356 35.46 -25.37 -17.38
N ILE A 357 34.44 -24.64 -16.87
CA ILE A 357 33.43 -25.26 -15.98
C ILE A 357 31.99 -24.83 -16.34
N HIS A 358 31.24 -25.78 -16.89
CA HIS A 358 29.91 -25.70 -17.49
C HIS A 358 28.72 -25.32 -16.54
N ASN A 359 28.94 -24.66 -15.40
CA ASN A 359 27.90 -24.48 -14.35
C ASN A 359 27.62 -23.02 -13.92
N ALA A 360 28.29 -22.02 -14.51
CA ALA A 360 28.18 -20.62 -14.09
C ALA A 360 26.93 -19.87 -14.64
N GLY A 361 26.27 -20.39 -15.68
CA GLY A 361 25.16 -19.73 -16.36
C GLY A 361 23.78 -19.80 -15.67
N LYS A 362 23.61 -20.55 -14.57
CA LYS A 362 22.28 -20.87 -13.97
C LYS A 362 21.86 -19.99 -12.78
N ASN A 363 22.73 -19.15 -12.22
CA ASN A 363 22.43 -18.46 -10.95
C ASN A 363 21.51 -17.23 -11.09
N TRP A 364 21.44 -16.60 -12.26
CA TRP A 364 20.50 -15.51 -12.51
C TRP A 364 19.04 -16.00 -12.65
N ILE A 365 18.86 -17.23 -13.13
CA ILE A 365 17.56 -17.90 -13.16
C ILE A 365 17.04 -18.10 -11.74
N LYS A 366 17.93 -18.47 -10.79
CA LYS A 366 17.57 -18.56 -9.37
C LYS A 366 17.10 -17.21 -8.81
N SER A 367 17.78 -16.11 -9.15
CA SER A 367 17.36 -14.76 -8.75
C SER A 367 16.02 -14.37 -9.37
N MET A 368 15.76 -14.70 -10.64
CA MET A 368 14.47 -14.49 -11.28
C MET A 368 13.36 -15.27 -10.56
N ILE A 369 13.56 -16.57 -10.32
CA ILE A 369 12.57 -17.43 -9.67
C ILE A 369 12.25 -16.90 -8.26
N VAL A 370 13.27 -16.59 -7.46
CA VAL A 370 13.08 -16.04 -6.10
C VAL A 370 12.36 -14.68 -6.15
N THR A 371 12.69 -13.81 -7.10
CA THR A 371 11.99 -12.52 -7.29
C THR A 371 10.50 -12.74 -7.60
N ALA A 372 10.19 -13.66 -8.51
CA ALA A 372 8.82 -13.91 -8.96
C ALA A 372 7.96 -14.70 -7.96
N SER A 373 8.58 -15.52 -7.09
CA SER A 373 7.87 -16.43 -6.19
C SER A 373 7.88 -16.01 -4.72
N LEU A 374 8.92 -15.35 -4.21
CA LEU A 374 9.08 -15.15 -2.76
C LEU A 374 7.87 -14.48 -2.10
N PHE A 375 7.41 -13.34 -2.63
CA PHE A 375 6.30 -12.61 -2.03
C PHE A 375 4.92 -13.29 -2.28
N PRO A 376 4.56 -13.70 -3.51
CA PRO A 376 3.32 -14.43 -3.75
C PRO A 376 3.18 -15.69 -2.90
N PHE A 377 4.25 -16.48 -2.74
CA PHE A 377 4.19 -17.71 -1.95
C PHE A 377 4.13 -17.43 -0.44
N LEU A 378 4.73 -16.33 0.05
CA LEU A 378 4.53 -15.90 1.44
C LEU A 378 3.08 -15.50 1.70
N CYS A 379 2.47 -14.71 0.80
CA CYS A 379 1.05 -14.36 0.88
C CYS A 379 0.15 -15.59 0.75
N PHE A 380 0.45 -16.50 -0.17
CA PHE A 380 -0.28 -17.74 -0.34
C PHE A 380 -0.18 -18.64 0.90
N GLY A 381 0.99 -18.74 1.54
CA GLY A 381 1.17 -19.51 2.75
C GLY A 381 0.32 -19.00 3.92
N ILE A 382 0.30 -17.69 4.16
CA ILE A 382 -0.58 -17.08 5.17
C ILE A 382 -2.04 -17.27 4.78
N GLY A 383 -2.40 -17.02 3.51
CA GLY A 383 -3.76 -17.19 3.00
C GLY A 383 -4.26 -18.63 3.10
N PHE A 384 -3.41 -19.62 2.88
CA PHE A 384 -3.74 -21.04 3.00
C PHE A 384 -4.10 -21.42 4.45
N ILE A 385 -3.35 -20.91 5.43
CA ILE A 385 -3.65 -21.10 6.85
C ILE A 385 -5.01 -20.46 7.19
N LEU A 386 -5.24 -19.21 6.78
CA LEU A 386 -6.51 -18.51 7.01
C LEU A 386 -7.67 -19.21 6.32
N ASN A 387 -7.47 -19.69 5.09
CA ASN A 387 -8.48 -20.40 4.32
C ASN A 387 -8.86 -21.74 4.97
N THR A 388 -7.89 -22.43 5.58
CA THR A 388 -8.15 -23.68 6.33
C THR A 388 -9.05 -23.40 7.54
N ILE A 389 -8.79 -22.30 8.26
CA ILE A 389 -9.65 -21.85 9.37
C ILE A 389 -11.03 -21.46 8.83
N ALA A 390 -11.09 -20.78 7.68
CA ALA A 390 -12.35 -20.37 7.06
C ALA A 390 -13.25 -21.56 6.71
N ILE A 391 -12.66 -22.59 6.12
CA ILE A 391 -13.36 -23.84 5.77
C ILE A 391 -13.84 -24.56 7.03
N PHE A 392 -13.03 -24.61 8.09
CA PHE A 392 -13.41 -25.24 9.35
C PHE A 392 -14.66 -24.59 9.98
N TYR A 393 -14.79 -23.27 9.88
CA TYR A 393 -15.95 -22.53 10.37
C TYR A 393 -17.12 -22.47 9.36
N GLY A 394 -16.95 -22.93 8.12
CA GLY A 394 -17.98 -22.81 7.08
C GLY A 394 -18.29 -21.36 6.68
N SER A 395 -17.32 -20.46 6.81
CA SER A 395 -17.49 -19.02 6.53
C SER A 395 -17.41 -18.72 5.03
N LEU A 396 -18.16 -17.71 4.57
CA LEU A 396 -18.05 -17.14 3.23
C LEU A 396 -16.68 -16.49 2.94
N ALA A 397 -15.89 -16.20 3.97
CA ALA A 397 -14.51 -15.76 3.80
C ALA A 397 -13.59 -16.87 3.24
N ALA A 398 -14.06 -18.13 3.19
CA ALA A 398 -13.35 -19.22 2.54
C ALA A 398 -13.28 -18.99 1.03
N ILE A 399 -12.06 -18.94 0.50
CA ILE A 399 -11.80 -18.75 -0.92
C ILE A 399 -12.12 -20.06 -1.66
N PRO A 400 -13.07 -20.06 -2.62
CA PRO A 400 -13.37 -21.25 -3.40
C PRO A 400 -12.16 -21.72 -4.21
N PHE A 401 -12.01 -23.03 -4.38
CA PHE A 401 -10.89 -23.62 -5.12
C PHE A 401 -10.71 -23.03 -6.53
N GLY A 402 -11.82 -22.78 -7.25
CA GLY A 402 -11.78 -22.18 -8.57
C GLY A 402 -11.10 -20.81 -8.59
N THR A 403 -11.36 -19.97 -7.60
CA THR A 403 -10.75 -18.64 -7.45
C THR A 403 -9.25 -18.75 -7.18
N THR A 404 -8.83 -19.69 -6.33
CA THR A 404 -7.40 -19.97 -6.08
C THR A 404 -6.68 -20.37 -7.37
N VAL A 405 -7.29 -21.23 -8.19
CA VAL A 405 -6.73 -21.64 -9.48
C VAL A 405 -6.63 -20.45 -10.44
N VAL A 406 -7.65 -19.59 -10.52
CA VAL A 406 -7.60 -18.38 -11.37
C VAL A 406 -6.43 -17.46 -10.99
N VAL A 407 -6.22 -17.21 -9.69
CA VAL A 407 -5.09 -16.38 -9.22
C VAL A 407 -3.74 -17.04 -9.54
N LEU A 408 -3.63 -18.36 -9.41
CA LEU A 408 -2.41 -19.11 -9.79
C LEU A 408 -2.15 -19.05 -11.31
N VAL A 409 -3.19 -19.11 -12.14
CA VAL A 409 -3.09 -18.96 -13.60
C VAL A 409 -2.62 -17.56 -13.98
N ILE A 410 -3.18 -16.51 -13.36
CA ILE A 410 -2.72 -15.13 -13.56
C ILE A 410 -1.23 -15.01 -13.19
N TRP A 411 -0.81 -15.59 -12.07
CA TRP A 411 0.59 -15.57 -11.67
C TRP A 411 1.49 -16.34 -12.66
N ALA A 412 1.09 -17.54 -13.09
CA ALA A 412 1.89 -18.40 -13.94
C ALA A 412 2.02 -17.91 -15.39
N PHE A 413 0.95 -17.33 -15.96
CA PHE A 413 0.91 -16.93 -17.38
C PHE A 413 1.10 -15.43 -17.62
N ILE A 414 0.89 -14.58 -16.61
CA ILE A 414 1.08 -13.13 -16.75
C ILE A 414 2.27 -12.68 -15.92
N SER A 415 2.21 -12.84 -14.59
CA SER A 415 3.24 -12.29 -13.69
C SER A 415 4.62 -12.91 -13.89
N PHE A 416 4.70 -14.24 -14.00
CA PHE A 416 5.96 -14.96 -14.12
C PHE A 416 6.68 -14.68 -15.46
N PRO A 417 6.01 -14.73 -16.63
CA PRO A 417 6.64 -14.36 -17.90
C PRO A 417 7.04 -12.88 -17.98
N LEU A 418 6.23 -11.96 -17.44
CA LEU A 418 6.59 -10.54 -17.37
C LEU A 418 7.81 -10.31 -16.48
N ALA A 419 7.90 -10.99 -15.33
CA ALA A 419 9.06 -10.94 -14.46
C ALA A 419 10.32 -11.46 -15.17
N LEU A 420 10.22 -12.57 -15.92
CA LEU A 420 11.31 -13.09 -16.74
C LEU A 420 11.76 -12.07 -17.79
N LEU A 421 10.81 -11.50 -18.55
CA LEU A 421 11.10 -10.48 -19.56
C LEU A 421 11.80 -9.27 -18.94
N GLY A 422 11.30 -8.80 -17.80
CA GLY A 422 11.91 -7.74 -17.01
C GLY A 422 13.34 -8.09 -16.62
N THR A 423 13.59 -9.30 -16.11
CA THR A 423 14.94 -9.75 -15.73
C THR A 423 15.90 -9.78 -16.90
N VAL A 424 15.49 -10.27 -18.08
CA VAL A 424 16.34 -10.30 -19.26
C VAL A 424 16.73 -8.88 -19.70
N ILE A 425 15.75 -7.97 -19.79
CA ILE A 425 16.00 -6.57 -20.17
C ILE A 425 16.86 -5.87 -19.12
N GLY A 426 16.52 -6.01 -17.84
CA GLY A 426 17.27 -5.41 -16.74
C GLY A 426 18.73 -5.85 -16.73
N ARG A 427 19.02 -7.13 -16.98
CA ARG A 427 20.39 -7.65 -17.06
C ARG A 427 21.18 -7.07 -18.22
N ASN A 428 20.54 -6.94 -19.39
CA ASN A 428 21.19 -6.47 -20.63
C ASN A 428 21.44 -4.96 -20.61
N TRP A 429 20.55 -4.17 -20.01
CA TRP A 429 20.66 -2.72 -19.98
C TRP A 429 21.43 -2.15 -18.79
N SER A 430 21.68 -2.95 -17.75
CA SER A 430 22.27 -2.41 -16.52
C SER A 430 23.77 -2.12 -16.56
N GLY A 431 24.47 -2.56 -17.61
CA GLY A 431 25.90 -2.29 -17.81
C GLY A 431 26.82 -2.87 -16.72
N ALA A 432 28.10 -2.52 -16.80
CA ALA A 432 29.07 -2.82 -15.75
C ALA A 432 28.88 -1.88 -14.54
N PRO A 433 29.24 -2.30 -13.32
CA PRO A 433 29.20 -1.43 -12.14
C PRO A 433 30.20 -0.27 -12.29
N ASN A 434 29.70 0.96 -12.32
CA ASN A 434 30.49 2.21 -12.35
C ASN A 434 30.95 2.60 -10.94
N ASN A 435 31.81 1.79 -10.33
CA ASN A 435 32.34 2.10 -8.99
C ASN A 435 33.40 3.22 -9.09
N PRO A 436 33.34 4.27 -8.25
CA PRO A 436 34.30 5.39 -8.29
C PRO A 436 35.72 4.96 -7.90
N CYS A 437 35.86 3.92 -7.07
CA CYS A 437 37.13 3.37 -6.64
C CYS A 437 37.18 1.86 -6.87
N ARG A 438 38.39 1.34 -7.10
CA ARG A 438 38.62 -0.11 -7.22
C ARG A 438 38.39 -0.78 -5.86
N VAL A 439 37.65 -1.89 -5.88
CA VAL A 439 37.43 -2.71 -4.69
C VAL A 439 38.73 -3.38 -4.26
N LYS A 440 39.08 -3.26 -2.97
CA LYS A 440 40.27 -3.92 -2.40
C LYS A 440 40.12 -5.44 -2.49
N THR A 441 41.21 -6.17 -2.74
CA THR A 441 41.18 -7.65 -2.85
C THR A 441 40.91 -8.30 -1.49
N ILE A 442 41.62 -7.87 -0.46
CA ILE A 442 41.52 -8.42 0.90
C ILE A 442 40.53 -7.59 1.73
N PRO A 443 39.50 -8.22 2.33
CA PRO A 443 38.56 -7.51 3.21
C PRO A 443 39.26 -7.08 4.50
N ARG A 444 39.04 -5.82 4.89
CA ARG A 444 39.52 -5.31 6.17
C ARG A 444 38.77 -5.98 7.33
N PRO A 445 39.45 -6.34 8.44
CA PRO A 445 38.77 -6.75 9.66
C PRO A 445 37.96 -5.57 10.22
N ILE A 446 36.73 -5.83 10.64
CA ILE A 446 35.85 -4.82 11.24
C ILE A 446 36.22 -4.69 12.71
N PRO A 447 36.50 -3.47 13.22
CA PRO A 447 36.84 -3.27 14.62
C PRO A 447 35.67 -3.59 15.55
N ASN A 448 35.98 -3.92 16.80
CA ASN A 448 34.97 -4.13 17.83
C ASN A 448 34.24 -2.81 18.10
N LYS A 449 32.93 -2.82 17.83
CA LYS A 449 32.05 -1.65 17.94
C LYS A 449 31.32 -1.64 19.27
N LYS A 450 31.00 -0.43 19.74
CA LYS A 450 30.11 -0.24 20.89
C LYS A 450 28.72 -0.81 20.60
N TRP A 451 28.00 -1.23 21.63
CA TRP A 451 26.73 -1.95 21.52
C TRP A 451 25.68 -1.23 20.63
N TYR A 452 25.60 0.10 20.74
CA TYR A 452 24.64 0.93 20.00
C TYR A 452 24.98 1.11 18.50
N LEU A 453 26.22 0.82 18.08
CA LEU A 453 26.64 0.85 16.68
C LEU A 453 26.53 -0.52 15.99
N THR A 454 25.99 -1.52 16.70
CA THR A 454 25.75 -2.84 16.10
C THR A 454 24.67 -2.76 15.01
N SER A 455 24.83 -3.57 13.95
CA SER A 455 23.92 -3.53 12.79
C SER A 455 22.47 -3.80 13.18
N SER A 456 22.23 -4.67 14.17
CA SER A 456 20.88 -4.99 14.66
C SER A 456 20.24 -3.79 15.37
N VAL A 457 20.97 -3.10 16.24
CA VAL A 457 20.45 -1.93 16.97
C VAL A 457 20.18 -0.77 16.02
N VAL A 458 21.11 -0.48 15.10
CA VAL A 458 20.91 0.54 14.05
C VAL A 458 19.72 0.20 13.15
N SER A 459 19.50 -1.09 12.87
CA SER A 459 18.33 -1.54 12.09
C SER A 459 17.03 -1.31 12.84
N MET A 460 16.96 -1.63 14.13
CA MET A 460 15.75 -1.37 14.92
C MET A 460 15.48 0.14 15.05
N MET A 461 16.49 0.94 15.42
CA MET A 461 16.32 2.38 15.64
C MET A 461 15.89 3.13 14.36
N GLY A 462 16.32 2.69 13.19
CA GLY A 462 15.98 3.35 11.92
C GLY A 462 14.50 3.33 11.57
N GLY A 463 13.73 2.37 12.08
CA GLY A 463 12.30 2.25 11.77
C GLY A 463 11.40 3.17 12.59
N LEU A 464 11.91 3.72 13.70
CA LEU A 464 11.14 4.50 14.68
C LEU A 464 10.67 5.83 14.11
N LEU A 465 11.53 6.55 13.39
CA LEU A 465 11.23 7.87 12.84
C LEU A 465 10.23 7.80 11.67
N PRO A 466 10.38 6.87 10.69
CA PRO A 466 9.35 6.66 9.67
C PRO A 466 8.02 6.21 10.28
N PHE A 467 8.03 5.34 11.30
CA PHE A 467 6.80 4.96 12.00
C PHE A 467 6.11 6.16 12.65
N GLY A 468 6.85 7.01 13.38
CA GLY A 468 6.30 8.23 13.98
C GLY A 468 5.66 9.17 12.96
N SER A 469 6.22 9.24 11.74
CA SER A 469 5.67 10.07 10.66
C SER A 469 4.37 9.55 10.04
N ILE A 470 4.06 8.25 10.18
CA ILE A 470 2.83 7.65 9.65
C ILE A 470 1.86 7.19 10.75
N PHE A 471 2.17 7.43 12.02
CA PHE A 471 1.44 6.86 13.15
C PHE A 471 -0.04 7.23 13.16
N ILE A 472 -0.35 8.52 13.00
CA ILE A 472 -1.74 9.02 12.99
C ILE A 472 -2.50 8.48 11.78
N GLU A 473 -1.84 8.39 10.63
CA GLU A 473 -2.41 7.82 9.41
C GLU A 473 -2.76 6.36 9.56
N MET A 474 -1.90 5.64 10.25
CA MET A 474 -2.09 4.23 10.47
C MET A 474 -3.35 3.95 11.28
N TYR A 475 -3.72 4.83 12.20
CA TYR A 475 -5.00 4.74 12.91
C TYR A 475 -6.20 4.81 11.96
N PHE A 476 -6.19 5.74 10.99
CA PHE A 476 -7.27 5.88 10.02
C PHE A 476 -7.36 4.71 9.06
N VAL A 477 -6.20 4.23 8.58
CA VAL A 477 -6.11 3.03 7.74
C VAL A 477 -6.67 1.83 8.50
N PHE A 478 -6.23 1.59 9.74
CA PHE A 478 -6.72 0.47 10.56
C PHE A 478 -8.21 0.59 10.83
N THR A 479 -8.68 1.79 11.14
CA THR A 479 -10.11 2.01 11.40
C THR A 479 -10.96 1.71 10.18
N SER A 480 -10.47 2.00 8.98
CA SER A 480 -11.22 1.78 7.75
C SER A 480 -11.16 0.34 7.23
N PHE A 481 -10.06 -0.38 7.50
CA PHE A 481 -9.95 -1.80 7.16
C PHE A 481 -10.70 -2.70 8.15
N TRP A 482 -10.69 -2.34 9.43
CA TRP A 482 -11.19 -3.19 10.52
C TRP A 482 -12.53 -2.76 11.11
N ASN A 483 -13.04 -1.57 10.79
CA ASN A 483 -14.44 -1.18 11.05
C ASN A 483 -15.14 -0.94 9.70
N TYR A 484 -16.48 -0.95 9.69
CA TYR A 484 -17.33 -0.77 8.49
C TYR A 484 -17.27 0.64 7.86
N LYS A 485 -16.19 1.40 8.06
CA LYS A 485 -16.03 2.76 7.55
C LYS A 485 -15.24 2.76 6.24
N VAL A 486 -15.86 3.23 5.17
CA VAL A 486 -15.20 3.35 3.85
C VAL A 486 -14.21 4.52 3.87
N TYR A 487 -12.94 4.22 3.63
CA TYR A 487 -11.92 5.26 3.44
C TYR A 487 -12.01 5.85 2.03
N TYR A 488 -12.38 7.12 1.92
CA TYR A 488 -12.55 7.80 0.62
C TYR A 488 -11.50 8.88 0.33
N VAL A 489 -10.64 9.21 1.30
CA VAL A 489 -9.66 10.31 1.17
C VAL A 489 -8.37 9.84 0.49
N TYR A 490 -8.46 9.29 -0.72
CA TYR A 490 -7.32 8.69 -1.43
C TYR A 490 -6.18 9.69 -1.74
N GLY A 491 -6.51 10.97 -1.94
CA GLY A 491 -5.50 12.02 -2.14
C GLY A 491 -4.57 12.20 -0.93
N PHE A 492 -5.08 11.95 0.26
CA PHE A 492 -4.31 12.02 1.49
C PHE A 492 -3.38 10.81 1.65
N MET A 493 -3.85 9.60 1.31
CA MET A 493 -3.00 8.41 1.23
C MET A 493 -1.84 8.59 0.26
N LEU A 494 -2.03 9.28 -0.87
CA LEU A 494 -0.94 9.62 -1.80
C LEU A 494 0.13 10.49 -1.11
N LEU A 495 -0.29 11.52 -0.39
CA LEU A 495 0.63 12.42 0.30
C LEU A 495 1.41 11.69 1.40
N VAL A 496 0.74 10.86 2.19
CA VAL A 496 1.38 10.04 3.25
C VAL A 496 2.39 9.06 2.65
N PHE A 497 2.04 8.43 1.53
CA PHE A 497 2.95 7.56 0.78
C PHE A 497 4.23 8.30 0.33
N LEU A 498 4.09 9.52 -0.19
CA LEU A 498 5.24 10.35 -0.58
C LEU A 498 6.09 10.77 0.62
N ILE A 499 5.47 11.16 1.73
CA ILE A 499 6.18 11.50 2.97
C ILE A 499 6.95 10.28 3.49
N LEU A 500 6.34 9.10 3.51
CA LEU A 500 7.01 7.87 3.95
C LEU A 500 8.26 7.59 3.11
N ILE A 501 8.19 7.76 1.78
CA ILE A 501 9.37 7.62 0.91
C ILE A 501 10.45 8.63 1.30
N ILE A 502 10.11 9.91 1.47
CA ILE A 502 11.08 10.95 1.81
C ILE A 502 11.74 10.68 3.18
N VAL A 503 10.93 10.39 4.21
CA VAL A 503 11.42 10.12 5.57
C VAL A 503 12.32 8.88 5.59
N THR A 504 11.91 7.79 4.91
CA THR A 504 12.74 6.58 4.82
C THR A 504 14.07 6.85 4.14
N VAL A 505 14.11 7.70 3.10
CA VAL A 505 15.36 8.14 2.44
C VAL A 505 16.24 8.96 3.38
N CYS A 506 15.69 9.94 4.11
CA CYS A 506 16.47 10.75 5.04
C CYS A 506 17.09 9.90 6.16
N VAL A 507 16.30 9.03 6.79
CA VAL A 507 16.77 8.15 7.87
C VAL A 507 17.80 7.15 7.33
N THR A 508 17.68 6.72 6.07
CA THR A 508 18.69 5.90 5.40
C THR A 508 20.08 6.52 5.42
N ILE A 509 20.17 7.77 4.98
CA ILE A 509 21.45 8.47 4.83
C ILE A 509 22.11 8.57 6.21
N VAL A 510 21.34 8.92 7.25
CA VAL A 510 21.82 9.01 8.62
C VAL A 510 22.31 7.65 9.15
N SER A 511 21.53 6.58 8.98
CA SER A 511 21.90 5.24 9.48
C SER A 511 23.20 4.73 8.83
N ILE A 512 23.37 4.95 7.53
CA ILE A 512 24.55 4.49 6.79
C ILE A 512 25.77 5.33 7.17
N TYR A 513 25.59 6.64 7.34
CA TYR A 513 26.67 7.51 7.81
C TYR A 513 27.23 7.03 9.15
N PHE A 514 26.37 6.74 10.13
CA PHE A 514 26.81 6.17 11.42
C PHE A 514 27.49 4.81 11.27
N LEU A 515 27.00 3.96 10.36
CA LEU A 515 27.56 2.63 10.11
C LEU A 515 28.95 2.69 9.46
N LEU A 516 29.14 3.57 8.48
CA LEU A 516 30.42 3.77 7.79
C LEU A 516 31.46 4.44 8.68
N ASN A 517 31.04 5.37 9.55
CA ASN A 517 31.91 5.94 10.58
C ASN A 517 32.34 4.92 11.63
N ALA A 518 31.56 3.85 11.83
CA ALA A 518 31.95 2.70 12.66
C ALA A 518 32.80 1.67 11.90
N GLU A 519 33.35 2.04 10.73
CA GLU A 519 34.18 1.20 9.86
C GLU A 519 33.52 -0.12 9.43
N ASN A 520 32.18 -0.15 9.42
CA ASN A 520 31.42 -1.32 9.03
C ASN A 520 30.90 -1.17 7.59
N TYR A 521 31.55 -1.86 6.66
CA TYR A 521 31.17 -1.84 5.24
C TYR A 521 29.98 -2.75 4.89
N HIS A 522 29.41 -3.51 5.83
CA HIS A 522 28.20 -4.33 5.61
C HIS A 522 26.91 -3.50 5.66
N TRP A 523 26.84 -2.48 4.81
CA TRP A 523 25.75 -1.52 4.81
C TRP A 523 24.51 -2.02 4.07
N GLN A 524 24.62 -2.93 3.09
CA GLN A 524 23.46 -3.26 2.24
C GLN A 524 22.29 -3.88 3.03
N TRP A 525 22.54 -4.94 3.80
CA TRP A 525 21.51 -5.57 4.64
C TRP A 525 21.08 -4.71 5.82
N THR A 526 22.05 -4.09 6.49
CA THR A 526 21.76 -3.16 7.59
C THR A 526 20.85 -2.04 7.10
N SER A 527 21.09 -1.55 5.88
CA SER A 527 20.24 -0.54 5.28
C SER A 527 18.83 -1.11 5.06
N PHE A 528 18.67 -2.21 4.33
CA PHE A 528 17.37 -2.82 4.08
C PHE A 528 16.54 -3.03 5.36
N PHE A 529 17.12 -3.70 6.37
CA PHE A 529 16.43 -3.98 7.64
C PHE A 529 16.11 -2.74 8.44
N SER A 530 16.92 -1.68 8.31
CA SER A 530 16.72 -0.43 9.02
C SER A 530 15.50 0.36 8.56
N ALA A 531 15.06 0.21 7.30
CA ALA A 531 13.77 0.74 6.86
C ALA A 531 12.64 -0.28 6.97
N ALA A 532 12.94 -1.57 6.78
CA ALA A 532 11.94 -2.64 6.96
C ALA A 532 11.43 -2.73 8.41
N SER A 533 12.23 -2.33 9.40
CA SER A 533 11.83 -2.29 10.81
C SER A 533 10.64 -1.36 11.09
N THR A 534 10.34 -0.38 10.22
CA THR A 534 9.09 0.39 10.31
C THR A 534 7.85 -0.52 10.34
N ALA A 535 7.85 -1.61 9.57
CA ALA A 535 6.74 -2.57 9.57
C ALA A 535 6.62 -3.35 10.88
N VAL A 536 7.73 -3.54 11.62
CA VAL A 536 7.71 -4.18 12.95
C VAL A 536 7.00 -3.26 13.96
N TYR A 537 7.30 -1.96 13.93
CA TYR A 537 6.61 -0.98 14.78
C TYR A 537 5.11 -0.89 14.45
N VAL A 538 4.77 -0.93 13.16
CA VAL A 538 3.38 -1.06 12.70
C VAL A 538 2.72 -2.33 13.25
N TYR A 539 3.41 -3.46 13.22
CA TYR A 539 2.86 -4.71 13.75
C TYR A 539 2.63 -4.62 15.26
N PHE A 540 3.55 -4.04 16.04
CA PHE A 540 3.30 -3.79 17.46
C PHE A 540 2.13 -2.84 17.71
N TYR A 541 1.99 -1.80 16.89
CA TYR A 541 0.83 -0.94 16.93
C TYR A 541 -0.47 -1.69 16.67
N SER A 542 -0.47 -2.66 15.74
CA SER A 542 -1.65 -3.50 15.48
C SER A 542 -2.07 -4.33 16.69
N ILE A 543 -1.13 -4.80 17.51
CA ILE A 543 -1.43 -5.51 18.76
C ILE A 543 -2.10 -4.55 19.75
N TYR A 544 -1.54 -3.35 19.93
CA TYR A 544 -2.15 -2.31 20.75
C TYR A 544 -3.57 -1.95 20.27
N TYR A 545 -3.74 -1.76 18.96
CA TYR A 545 -5.01 -1.42 18.34
C TYR A 545 -6.06 -2.51 18.58
N TYR A 546 -5.68 -3.78 18.44
CA TYR A 546 -6.56 -4.92 18.68
C TYR A 546 -7.14 -4.89 20.10
N TYR A 547 -6.30 -4.78 21.13
CA TYR A 547 -6.77 -4.84 22.52
C TYR A 547 -7.45 -3.56 23.02
N VAL A 548 -7.04 -2.38 22.55
CA VAL A 548 -7.48 -1.09 23.11
C VAL A 548 -8.59 -0.44 22.29
N LYS A 549 -8.63 -0.65 20.98
CA LYS A 549 -9.57 0.03 20.07
C LYS A 549 -10.65 -0.87 19.51
N THR A 550 -10.37 -2.16 19.32
CA THR A 550 -11.36 -3.10 18.77
C THR A 550 -12.10 -3.86 19.87
N LYS A 551 -13.34 -4.26 19.58
CA LYS A 551 -14.14 -5.18 20.41
C LYS A 551 -14.18 -6.60 19.82
N MET A 552 -13.23 -6.90 18.94
CA MET A 552 -13.15 -8.18 18.22
C MET A 552 -12.85 -9.32 19.18
N SER A 553 -13.50 -10.46 18.99
CA SER A 553 -13.34 -11.65 19.83
C SER A 553 -13.38 -12.93 18.99
N GLY A 554 -12.95 -14.04 19.58
CA GLY A 554 -12.97 -15.35 18.91
C GLY A 554 -11.73 -15.65 18.07
N LEU A 555 -11.45 -16.94 17.89
CA LEU A 555 -10.25 -17.43 17.21
C LEU A 555 -10.24 -17.09 15.72
N PHE A 556 -11.40 -17.15 15.07
CA PHE A 556 -11.56 -16.83 13.65
C PHE A 556 -11.14 -15.38 13.37
N GLN A 557 -11.82 -14.41 14.00
CA GLN A 557 -11.55 -12.99 13.80
C GLN A 557 -10.12 -12.61 14.19
N THR A 558 -9.61 -13.16 15.30
CA THR A 558 -8.22 -12.94 15.74
C THR A 558 -7.21 -13.39 14.67
N SER A 559 -7.42 -14.59 14.09
CA SER A 559 -6.52 -15.15 13.09
C SER A 559 -6.52 -14.33 11.80
N PHE A 560 -7.69 -13.93 11.31
CA PHE A 560 -7.82 -13.07 10.13
C PHE A 560 -7.21 -11.68 10.36
N TYR A 561 -7.42 -11.10 11.54
CA TYR A 561 -6.84 -9.81 11.91
C TYR A 561 -5.32 -9.81 11.83
N PHE A 562 -4.67 -10.74 12.56
CA PHE A 562 -3.22 -10.82 12.59
C PHE A 562 -2.64 -11.35 11.28
N GLY A 563 -3.34 -12.26 10.59
CA GLY A 563 -2.90 -12.80 9.30
C GLY A 563 -2.84 -11.74 8.20
N TYR A 564 -3.92 -10.98 7.99
CA TYR A 564 -3.92 -9.89 7.00
C TYR A 564 -2.99 -8.74 7.41
N THR A 565 -2.92 -8.42 8.69
CA THR A 565 -1.98 -7.40 9.17
C THR A 565 -0.53 -7.83 8.96
N LEU A 566 -0.21 -9.12 9.13
CA LEU A 566 1.11 -9.67 8.83
C LEU A 566 1.43 -9.57 7.35
N MET A 567 0.49 -9.92 6.46
CA MET A 567 0.67 -9.73 5.00
C MET A 567 0.95 -8.27 4.66
N PHE A 568 0.18 -7.35 5.24
CA PHE A 568 0.36 -5.91 5.07
C PHE A 568 1.76 -5.46 5.54
N CYS A 569 2.19 -5.87 6.74
CA CYS A 569 3.49 -5.52 7.29
C CYS A 569 4.65 -6.10 6.47
N LEU A 570 4.53 -7.33 5.95
CA LEU A 570 5.53 -7.91 5.05
C LEU A 570 5.67 -7.07 3.78
N GLY A 571 4.55 -6.65 3.18
CA GLY A 571 4.55 -5.76 2.02
C GLY A 571 5.18 -4.41 2.32
N LEU A 572 4.78 -3.76 3.42
CA LEU A 572 5.33 -2.48 3.86
C LEU A 572 6.84 -2.56 4.16
N GLY A 573 7.28 -3.62 4.82
CA GLY A 573 8.69 -3.83 5.17
C GLY A 573 9.58 -3.98 3.93
N ILE A 574 9.13 -4.75 2.94
CA ILE A 574 9.85 -4.91 1.65
C ILE A 574 9.85 -3.61 0.86
N LEU A 575 8.73 -2.89 0.83
CA LEU A 575 8.62 -1.57 0.17
C LEU A 575 9.59 -0.55 0.77
N CYS A 576 9.58 -0.39 2.10
CA CYS A 576 10.50 0.50 2.81
C CYS A 576 11.97 0.06 2.66
N GLY A 577 12.24 -1.25 2.67
CA GLY A 577 13.58 -1.79 2.45
C GLY A 577 14.14 -1.46 1.05
N PHE A 578 13.30 -1.39 0.02
CA PHE A 578 13.69 -1.03 -1.34
C PHE A 578 14.09 0.45 -1.50
N THR A 579 13.30 1.38 -0.93
CA THR A 579 13.56 2.83 -1.05
C THR A 579 14.95 3.17 -0.53
N LYS A 580 15.36 2.47 0.52
CA LYS A 580 16.67 2.55 1.17
C LYS A 580 17.83 2.16 0.25
N ILE A 581 17.81 0.97 -0.37
CA ILE A 581 18.92 0.51 -1.24
C ILE A 581 19.01 1.35 -2.51
N SER A 582 17.88 1.66 -3.14
CA SER A 582 17.83 2.47 -4.36
C SER A 582 18.45 3.84 -4.17
N SER A 583 18.21 4.47 -3.01
CA SER A 583 18.77 5.77 -2.66
C SER A 583 20.29 5.68 -2.56
N VAL A 584 20.83 4.69 -1.87
CA VAL A 584 22.29 4.56 -1.70
C VAL A 584 22.99 4.28 -3.02
N THR A 585 22.43 3.40 -3.86
CA THR A 585 22.99 3.13 -5.19
C THR A 585 22.89 4.31 -6.15
N ARG A 586 21.97 5.26 -5.95
CA ARG A 586 21.87 6.52 -6.73
C ARG A 586 22.65 7.67 -6.11
N PHE A 587 22.91 7.65 -4.80
CA PHE A 587 23.84 8.55 -4.13
C PHE A 587 25.31 8.20 -4.44
N CYS A 588 25.58 6.99 -4.93
CA CYS A 588 26.92 6.49 -5.20
C CYS A 588 27.49 6.58 -6.64
N PRO A 589 26.83 7.04 -7.72
CA PRO A 589 27.52 7.05 -9.03
C PRO A 589 27.54 8.41 -9.74
N GLU A 590 28.60 8.55 -10.55
CA GLU A 590 28.79 9.49 -11.68
C GLU A 590 29.33 10.89 -11.37
N GLU A 591 30.67 11.01 -11.30
CA GLU A 591 31.52 11.81 -12.21
C GLU A 591 32.77 12.41 -11.52
N LYS A 592 33.94 11.92 -11.96
CA LYS A 592 35.20 12.58 -12.36
C LYS A 592 35.76 13.86 -11.72
N TYR A 593 35.11 14.50 -10.75
CA TYR A 593 35.72 15.58 -9.98
C TYR A 593 35.62 15.25 -8.50
N GLY A 594 36.78 15.21 -7.84
CA GLY A 594 36.88 14.99 -6.41
C GLY A 594 36.11 16.04 -5.63
N SER A 595 34.88 15.72 -5.25
CA SER A 595 34.14 16.29 -4.12
C SER A 595 32.75 15.65 -4.06
N SER A 596 32.43 15.04 -2.92
CA SER A 596 31.18 14.34 -2.59
C SER A 596 29.90 15.23 -2.56
N ILE A 597 29.81 16.28 -3.38
CA ILE A 597 28.97 17.47 -3.12
C ILE A 597 27.83 17.69 -4.15
N SER A 598 27.88 17.11 -5.36
CA SER A 598 27.05 17.61 -6.47
C SER A 598 25.56 17.21 -6.43
N VAL A 599 25.19 16.02 -5.96
CA VAL A 599 23.81 15.49 -6.13
C VAL A 599 22.83 15.97 -5.05
N LEU A 600 23.30 16.14 -3.81
CA LEU A 600 22.44 16.66 -2.72
C LEU A 600 22.19 18.18 -2.87
N LEU A 601 23.15 18.92 -3.42
CA LEU A 601 22.96 20.32 -3.83
C LEU A 601 21.98 20.46 -5.00
N ILE A 602 21.85 19.46 -5.89
CA ILE A 602 20.85 19.47 -6.97
C ILE A 602 19.43 19.24 -6.42
N VAL A 603 19.28 18.33 -5.44
CA VAL A 603 17.98 18.11 -4.77
C VAL A 603 17.61 19.30 -3.88
N GLN A 604 18.55 19.89 -3.13
CA GLN A 604 18.30 21.12 -2.39
C GLN A 604 18.04 22.33 -3.30
N ARG A 605 18.80 22.53 -4.39
CA ARG A 605 18.53 23.62 -5.35
C ARG A 605 17.14 23.49 -5.95
N LYS A 606 16.72 22.29 -6.38
CA LYS A 606 15.39 22.12 -6.98
C LYS A 606 14.27 22.26 -5.95
N LEU A 607 14.43 21.73 -4.73
CA LEU A 607 13.39 21.83 -3.70
C LEU A 607 13.23 23.26 -3.16
N VAL A 608 14.34 23.97 -2.91
CA VAL A 608 14.34 25.36 -2.41
C VAL A 608 13.87 26.34 -3.48
N VAL A 609 14.27 26.17 -4.74
CA VAL A 609 13.79 27.02 -5.85
C VAL A 609 12.31 26.80 -6.14
N THR A 610 11.78 25.58 -5.93
CA THR A 610 10.35 25.29 -6.12
C THR A 610 9.49 25.79 -4.95
N LEU A 611 10.03 25.86 -3.73
CA LEU A 611 9.31 26.28 -2.52
C LEU A 611 9.46 27.77 -2.18
N SER A 612 10.54 28.44 -2.62
CA SER A 612 10.83 29.82 -2.22
C SER A 612 10.28 30.89 -3.15
N GLY A 613 9.85 30.58 -4.38
CA GLY A 613 9.27 31.57 -5.31
C GLY A 613 10.16 32.78 -5.66
N SER A 614 11.43 32.79 -5.25
CA SER A 614 12.31 33.97 -5.33
C SER A 614 13.32 33.83 -6.46
N HIS A 615 13.08 34.53 -7.56
CA HIS A 615 14.04 34.77 -8.65
C HIS A 615 15.05 35.86 -8.27
N SER A 616 15.97 35.58 -7.35
CA SER A 616 17.06 36.54 -7.08
C SER A 616 18.17 35.96 -6.20
N VAL A 617 19.05 35.14 -6.78
CA VAL A 617 20.44 35.01 -6.28
C VAL A 617 21.40 34.84 -7.46
N LEU A 618 22.38 35.76 -7.53
CA LEU A 618 23.34 35.98 -8.60
C LEU A 618 24.20 34.77 -9.00
N SER A 619 24.65 34.83 -10.25
CA SER A 619 25.46 33.84 -10.97
C SER A 619 26.90 33.75 -10.45
N TYR A 620 27.32 32.54 -10.05
CA TYR A 620 28.69 32.16 -9.69
C TYR A 620 29.63 32.06 -10.92
N SER A 621 29.10 32.19 -12.15
CA SER A 621 29.89 32.05 -13.39
C SER A 621 30.60 33.33 -13.84
N GLN A 622 30.32 34.47 -13.20
CA GLN A 622 30.86 35.78 -13.58
C GLN A 622 32.11 36.17 -12.77
N MET A 623 32.31 35.57 -11.60
CA MET A 623 33.46 35.86 -10.73
C MET A 623 34.73 35.12 -11.16
N MET A 624 34.60 33.94 -11.78
CA MET A 624 35.73 33.15 -12.29
C MET A 624 36.35 33.69 -13.58
N ARG A 625 35.72 34.66 -14.27
CA ARG A 625 36.22 35.18 -15.56
C ARG A 625 37.17 36.37 -15.42
N ASN A 626 37.27 36.97 -14.22
CA ASN A 626 38.09 38.16 -13.97
C ASN A 626 39.39 37.87 -13.19
N SER A 627 39.74 36.59 -12.95
CA SER A 627 40.97 36.25 -12.23
C SER A 627 42.19 36.00 -13.13
N ASP A 628 42.03 36.05 -14.46
CA ASP A 628 43.09 35.68 -15.41
C ASP A 628 43.85 36.84 -16.07
N HIS A 629 43.55 38.11 -15.77
CA HIS A 629 44.34 39.23 -16.29
C HIS A 629 44.71 40.22 -15.17
N GLY A 630 46.03 40.30 -14.94
CA GLY A 630 46.64 41.25 -14.02
C GLY A 630 46.63 42.69 -14.53
N GLU A 631 46.94 43.58 -13.57
CA GLU A 631 47.13 45.03 -13.66
C GLU A 631 45.90 45.91 -13.93
N ALA A 632 45.45 46.66 -12.91
CA ALA A 632 45.46 48.13 -12.94
C ALA A 632 44.82 48.78 -11.70
N LYS A 633 45.59 49.72 -11.12
CA LYS A 633 45.22 50.99 -10.47
C LYS A 633 44.05 51.06 -9.47
N ILE A 634 44.44 51.41 -8.26
CA ILE A 634 43.63 52.05 -7.20
C ILE A 634 43.08 53.39 -7.72
N SER A 635 41.77 53.54 -7.77
CA SER A 635 41.09 54.84 -7.73
C SER A 635 39.77 54.72 -6.97
N SER A 636 39.68 55.44 -5.86
CA SER A 636 38.50 55.62 -5.02
C SER A 636 37.36 56.33 -5.77
N PRO A 637 36.11 56.12 -5.32
CA PRO A 637 35.19 57.26 -5.29
C PRO A 637 34.27 57.23 -4.06
N PHE A 638 34.35 58.24 -3.22
CA PHE A 638 33.20 58.82 -2.51
C PHE A 638 33.59 60.20 -1.96
N PRO A 639 33.00 61.30 -2.47
CA PRO A 639 32.94 62.55 -1.72
C PRO A 639 31.54 62.72 -1.12
N GLY A 640 31.51 62.82 0.21
CA GLY A 640 30.74 63.78 1.00
C GLY A 640 29.21 63.83 0.91
N LEU A 641 28.55 63.56 2.04
CA LEU A 641 27.64 64.50 2.75
C LEU A 641 27.26 63.84 4.11
N TYR A 642 27.95 64.15 5.20
CA TYR A 642 27.68 65.16 6.24
C TYR A 642 26.63 64.80 7.31
N ASN A 643 27.12 64.77 8.55
CA ASN A 643 26.44 64.64 9.86
C ASN A 643 25.34 65.67 10.11
N ARG A 644 24.24 65.27 10.77
CA ARG A 644 23.83 65.73 12.12
C ARG A 644 22.46 65.17 12.53
N ILE A 645 22.43 64.63 13.77
CA ILE A 645 21.31 64.16 14.62
C ILE A 645 20.78 62.78 14.27
#